data_AF-A0A935ZME3-F1
#
_entry.id   AF-A0A935ZME3-F1
#
_cell.length_a   1.000
_cell.length_b   1.000
_cell.length_c   1.000
_cell.angle_alpha   90.00
_cell.angle_beta   90.00
_cell.angle_gamma   90.00
#
_symmetry.space_group_name_H-M   'P 1'
#
loop_
_entity.id
_entity.type
_entity.pdbx_description
1 polymer ?
#
loop_
_entity_poly.entity_id
_entity_poly.type
_entity_poly.pdbx_seq_one_letter_code
_entity_poly.pdbx_strand_id
1 'polypeptide(L)'
;MGHTLRSWTARTFHHVVEIELLAGARAIDGVAQSRALLDELLAEAYGGDDHGVRDVIERVYRAVARTEPPDPAQGRAESIVRDGLEHHLRNGQLHLTAQERPRLWSPRLGDGLISPFDDDPPPEPPPPTTTWFELRVVDEVGDAIDGVEIEFEVLGETQTVTTDGDGVARLDGMEGGQALARVKNPSRLRDKLKPRWQQPREPVLPESTAEAPAEFEVLDDHFDPVRCKRELRTTLVILPRFSCREIAAVTFDFGRSFVRREGIVPMAAIAQELHQDDGQLAWIFGHTDISGSDKLNKRLSERRAEAIFAVFTHDFARWDALWKGEPKGSPWSESWGTREVQHMLNALGCTDDAGNTLGEDGDNGSKTKQAVRRFKRKDYPSVPAEQADLPDDSTIDAATREQLFFAYAKLIGREPVDVARIAKVGDAPFMGCGEYNPLSLSVKDRESRRAVVFVFDPAAQPQAPPCVLGSIDACKGTLDPPPAADAEPPFYRCSFYRKVASCCQSAGGADLTHDVIVRFFFDLKTADGLGHSFVLEAQDMPDDDTPAVAFSQTQALAGDAREVVAEGTPSDDPEQPDTPPDPAAPAMVELHFTHVPDAAKYRLRVEGVAEPYAIFEHTPFHLISELSRPLDLLRMPRLWAILHAPPPAAPDPSDPGATR
;
A
#
# COMPACT_ATOMS: atom_id res chain seq x y z
N MET A 1 -3.60 -4.45 -45.88
CA MET A 1 -2.36 -4.88 -45.18
C MET A 1 -1.45 -3.67 -45.15
N GLY A 2 -0.95 -3.25 -43.99
CA GLY A 2 0.09 -2.21 -43.92
C GLY A 2 1.41 -2.74 -44.47
N HIS A 3 2.20 -1.88 -45.10
CA HIS A 3 3.55 -2.21 -45.56
C HIS A 3 4.57 -1.83 -44.49
N THR A 4 5.54 -2.69 -44.17
CA THR A 4 6.59 -2.39 -43.18
C THR A 4 7.47 -1.22 -43.66
N LEU A 5 7.53 -0.15 -42.87
CA LEU A 5 8.37 1.04 -43.09
C LEU A 5 9.80 0.83 -42.60
N ARG A 6 9.93 0.20 -41.43
CA ARG A 6 11.19 -0.19 -40.78
C ARG A 6 10.95 -1.43 -39.94
N SER A 7 11.98 -2.27 -39.81
CA SER A 7 12.03 -3.31 -38.80
C SER A 7 13.30 -3.20 -37.97
N TRP A 8 13.26 -3.74 -36.76
CA TRP A 8 14.40 -3.92 -35.86
C TRP A 8 14.32 -5.30 -35.22
N THR A 9 15.46 -5.94 -35.07
CA THR A 9 15.58 -7.20 -34.34
C THR A 9 16.14 -6.92 -32.94
N ALA A 10 15.38 -7.22 -31.89
CA ALA A 10 15.90 -7.36 -30.54
C ALA A 10 16.16 -8.85 -30.24
N ARG A 11 17.17 -9.13 -29.42
CA ARG A 11 17.50 -10.49 -28.99
C ARG A 11 17.38 -10.53 -27.48
N THR A 12 16.29 -11.09 -26.98
CA THR A 12 16.12 -11.31 -25.55
C THR A 12 16.76 -12.63 -25.15
N PHE A 13 16.83 -12.90 -23.85
CA PHE A 13 17.23 -14.20 -23.33
C PHE A 13 16.44 -15.37 -23.96
N HIS A 14 15.11 -15.20 -24.13
CA HIS A 14 14.19 -16.25 -24.58
C HIS A 14 13.92 -16.24 -26.10
N HIS A 15 13.83 -15.05 -26.70
CA HIS A 15 13.29 -14.85 -28.05
C HIS A 15 14.23 -14.08 -28.99
N VAL A 16 13.98 -14.19 -30.29
CA VAL A 16 14.38 -13.16 -31.26
C VAL A 16 13.12 -12.38 -31.61
N VAL A 17 13.02 -11.14 -31.15
CA VAL A 17 11.83 -10.31 -31.33
C VAL A 17 12.04 -9.40 -32.54
N GLU A 18 11.23 -9.61 -33.58
CA GLU A 18 11.14 -8.72 -34.72
C GLU A 18 10.08 -7.64 -34.43
N ILE A 19 10.52 -6.38 -34.47
CA ILE A 19 9.75 -5.17 -34.20
C ILE A 19 9.51 -4.45 -35.53
N GLU A 20 8.28 -4.37 -36.00
CA GLU A 20 7.89 -3.73 -37.25
C GLU A 20 7.13 -2.42 -37.03
N LEU A 21 7.55 -1.34 -37.70
CA LEU A 21 6.80 -0.09 -37.85
C LEU A 21 6.07 -0.10 -39.19
N LEU A 22 4.76 0.13 -39.20
CA LEU A 22 3.88 -0.11 -40.34
C LEU A 22 3.35 1.18 -41.00
N ALA A 23 3.25 1.16 -42.34
CA ALA A 23 2.64 2.21 -43.17
C ALA A 23 1.10 2.15 -43.10
N GLY A 24 0.54 2.49 -41.95
CA GLY A 24 -0.90 2.51 -41.69
C GLY A 24 -1.37 1.39 -40.76
N ALA A 25 -2.43 1.68 -40.01
CA ALA A 25 -2.94 0.81 -38.95
C ALA A 25 -3.35 -0.58 -39.49
N ARG A 26 -2.86 -1.63 -38.82
CA ARG A 26 -3.34 -3.02 -39.00
C ARG A 26 -4.62 -3.24 -38.18
N ALA A 27 -5.30 -4.37 -38.41
CA ALA A 27 -6.33 -4.83 -37.47
C ALA A 27 -5.70 -5.13 -36.10
N ILE A 28 -6.50 -5.02 -35.03
CA ILE A 28 -6.05 -5.02 -33.62
C ILE A 28 -5.62 -6.42 -33.13
N ASP A 29 -5.81 -7.46 -33.95
CA ASP A 29 -5.38 -8.83 -33.64
C ASP A 29 -3.87 -8.89 -33.36
N GLY A 30 -3.52 -9.43 -32.19
CA GLY A 30 -2.14 -9.58 -31.72
C GLY A 30 -1.58 -8.41 -30.89
N VAL A 31 -2.32 -7.32 -30.66
CA VAL A 31 -1.83 -6.19 -29.83
C VAL A 31 -1.47 -6.65 -28.40
N ALA A 32 -2.25 -7.57 -27.80
CA ALA A 32 -1.93 -8.13 -26.49
C ALA A 32 -0.60 -8.93 -26.48
N GLN A 33 -0.33 -9.69 -27.54
CA GLN A 33 0.92 -10.44 -27.70
C GLN A 33 2.10 -9.50 -27.94
N SER A 34 1.93 -8.47 -28.79
CA SER A 34 2.96 -7.45 -29.01
C SER A 34 3.21 -6.58 -27.76
N ARG A 35 2.22 -6.42 -26.87
CA ARG A 35 2.39 -5.77 -25.56
C ARG A 35 3.22 -6.62 -24.61
N ALA A 36 2.89 -7.90 -24.44
CA ALA A 36 3.70 -8.81 -23.62
C ALA A 36 5.17 -8.89 -24.06
N LEU A 37 5.43 -8.87 -25.38
CA LEU A 37 6.80 -8.80 -25.92
C LEU A 37 7.48 -7.44 -25.71
N LEU A 38 6.71 -6.34 -25.66
CA LEU A 38 7.25 -5.03 -25.28
C LEU A 38 7.59 -4.99 -23.79
N ASP A 39 6.78 -5.64 -22.95
CA ASP A 39 7.00 -5.75 -21.51
C ASP A 39 8.28 -6.55 -21.21
N GLU A 40 8.48 -7.70 -21.88
CA GLU A 40 9.73 -8.49 -21.84
C GLU A 40 10.95 -7.63 -22.22
N LEU A 41 10.86 -6.92 -23.35
CA LEU A 41 11.95 -6.07 -23.84
C LEU A 41 12.28 -4.91 -22.90
N LEU A 42 11.27 -4.23 -22.34
CA LEU A 42 11.47 -3.11 -21.41
C LEU A 42 12.07 -3.59 -20.09
N ALA A 43 11.60 -4.72 -19.56
CA ALA A 43 12.16 -5.31 -18.34
C ALA A 43 13.64 -5.69 -18.52
N GLU A 44 14.02 -6.29 -19.65
CA GLU A 44 15.43 -6.62 -19.94
C GLU A 44 16.28 -5.37 -20.19
N ALA A 45 15.72 -4.35 -20.86
CA ALA A 45 16.42 -3.11 -21.17
C ALA A 45 16.61 -2.17 -19.98
N TYR A 46 15.71 -2.15 -18.99
CA TYR A 46 15.76 -1.22 -17.84
C TYR A 46 16.06 -1.93 -16.50
N GLY A 47 15.73 -3.21 -16.36
CA GLY A 47 16.05 -4.04 -15.20
C GLY A 47 17.38 -4.80 -15.27
N GLY A 48 18.17 -4.63 -16.35
CA GLY A 48 19.48 -5.26 -16.52
C GLY A 48 20.49 -4.41 -17.30
N ASP A 49 21.76 -4.83 -17.27
CA ASP A 49 22.88 -4.20 -18.00
C ASP A 49 22.95 -4.58 -19.50
N ASP A 50 21.85 -5.07 -20.11
CA ASP A 50 21.85 -5.37 -21.55
C ASP A 50 21.68 -4.09 -22.39
N HIS A 51 22.83 -3.44 -22.63
CA HIS A 51 22.93 -2.29 -23.52
C HIS A 51 22.45 -2.59 -24.96
N GLY A 52 22.45 -3.84 -25.41
CA GLY A 52 22.05 -4.24 -26.76
C GLY A 52 20.53 -4.18 -26.97
N VAL A 53 19.74 -4.64 -25.99
CA VAL A 53 18.28 -4.52 -26.02
C VAL A 53 17.86 -3.05 -25.84
N ARG A 54 18.48 -2.33 -24.89
CA ARG A 54 18.23 -0.89 -24.69
C ARG A 54 18.47 -0.07 -25.96
N ASP A 55 19.59 -0.29 -26.65
CA ASP A 55 19.90 0.36 -27.94
C ASP A 55 18.83 0.12 -29.01
N VAL A 56 18.20 -1.06 -29.05
CA VAL A 56 17.11 -1.35 -29.98
C VAL A 56 15.86 -0.55 -29.60
N ILE A 57 15.44 -0.59 -28.34
CA ILE A 57 14.25 0.12 -27.85
C ILE A 57 14.36 1.62 -28.07
N GLU A 58 15.49 2.24 -27.75
CA GLU A 58 15.69 3.67 -27.98
C GLU A 58 15.61 4.04 -29.47
N ARG A 59 16.14 3.20 -30.36
CA ARG A 59 16.05 3.42 -31.83
C ARG A 59 14.62 3.26 -32.36
N VAL A 60 13.82 2.37 -31.77
CA VAL A 60 12.38 2.25 -32.05
C VAL A 60 11.66 3.51 -31.54
N TYR A 61 11.89 3.91 -30.29
CA TYR A 61 11.29 5.10 -29.67
C TYR A 61 11.57 6.38 -30.48
N ARG A 62 12.84 6.67 -30.81
CA ARG A 62 13.21 7.81 -31.68
C ARG A 62 12.50 7.77 -33.03
N ALA A 63 12.26 6.59 -33.60
CA ALA A 63 11.61 6.45 -34.90
C ALA A 63 10.10 6.69 -34.87
N VAL A 64 9.42 6.42 -33.73
CA VAL A 64 7.97 6.59 -33.60
C VAL A 64 7.59 7.91 -32.91
N ALA A 65 8.21 8.24 -31.76
CA ALA A 65 7.95 9.45 -30.99
C ALA A 65 8.58 10.71 -31.61
N ARG A 66 9.64 10.55 -32.44
CA ARG A 66 10.42 11.63 -33.06
C ARG A 66 11.10 12.59 -32.08
N THR A 67 11.31 12.13 -30.85
CA THR A 67 12.06 12.78 -29.78
C THR A 67 13.20 11.88 -29.32
N GLU A 68 14.18 12.45 -28.63
CA GLU A 68 15.14 11.63 -27.88
C GLU A 68 14.44 10.95 -26.69
N PRO A 69 14.88 9.75 -26.28
CA PRO A 69 14.41 9.13 -25.05
C PRO A 69 14.89 9.93 -23.82
N PRO A 70 14.18 9.85 -22.69
CA PRO A 70 14.64 10.41 -21.41
C PRO A 70 15.95 9.75 -20.94
N ASP A 71 16.70 10.46 -20.09
CA ASP A 71 17.91 9.93 -19.47
C ASP A 71 17.59 8.71 -18.58
N PRO A 72 18.18 7.52 -18.82
CA PRO A 72 17.93 6.31 -18.04
C PRO A 72 18.19 6.44 -16.53
N ALA A 73 18.99 7.43 -16.09
CA ALA A 73 19.21 7.69 -14.67
C ALA A 73 18.01 8.37 -13.97
N GLN A 74 16.99 8.80 -14.72
CA GLN A 74 15.77 9.39 -14.17
C GLN A 74 14.74 8.28 -13.91
N GLY A 75 14.23 8.17 -12.67
CA GLY A 75 13.28 7.13 -12.23
C GLY A 75 11.90 7.10 -12.89
N ARG A 76 11.71 7.77 -14.05
CA ARG A 76 10.53 7.67 -14.92
C ARG A 76 10.87 7.33 -16.38
N ALA A 77 12.14 7.08 -16.70
CA ALA A 77 12.60 6.87 -18.06
C ALA A 77 11.90 5.69 -18.75
N GLU A 78 11.81 4.55 -18.06
CA GLU A 78 11.11 3.38 -18.58
C GLU A 78 9.62 3.68 -18.84
N SER A 79 8.90 4.27 -17.87
CA SER A 79 7.47 4.61 -18.02
C SER A 79 7.21 5.55 -19.21
N ILE A 80 8.05 6.56 -19.43
CA ILE A 80 7.91 7.50 -20.56
C ILE A 80 8.15 6.79 -21.91
N VAL A 81 9.11 5.85 -21.97
CA VAL A 81 9.38 5.05 -23.17
C VAL A 81 8.26 4.03 -23.41
N ARG A 82 7.80 3.37 -22.35
CA ARG A 82 6.67 2.43 -22.31
C ARG A 82 5.40 3.08 -22.85
N ASP A 83 4.97 4.21 -22.30
CA ASP A 83 3.76 4.92 -22.73
C ASP A 83 3.81 5.35 -24.20
N GLY A 84 4.98 5.84 -24.65
CA GLY A 84 5.21 6.19 -26.05
C GLY A 84 5.07 4.99 -26.99
N LEU A 85 5.70 3.86 -26.68
CA LEU A 85 5.64 2.65 -27.50
C LEU A 85 4.26 1.97 -27.43
N GLU A 86 3.63 1.91 -26.27
CA GLU A 86 2.26 1.42 -26.09
C GLU A 86 1.25 2.24 -26.91
N HIS A 87 1.38 3.56 -26.98
CA HIS A 87 0.52 4.39 -27.83
C HIS A 87 0.57 3.96 -29.30
N HIS A 88 1.76 3.65 -29.82
CA HIS A 88 1.93 3.18 -31.20
C HIS A 88 1.51 1.72 -31.42
N LEU A 89 1.59 0.86 -30.38
CA LEU A 89 0.97 -0.48 -30.39
C LEU A 89 -0.56 -0.41 -30.48
N ARG A 90 -1.20 0.37 -29.59
CA ARG A 90 -2.67 0.52 -29.54
C ARG A 90 -3.25 1.09 -30.84
N ASN A 91 -2.49 1.96 -31.52
CA ASN A 91 -2.85 2.52 -32.82
C ASN A 91 -2.51 1.61 -34.02
N GLY A 92 -2.01 0.39 -33.80
CA GLY A 92 -1.67 -0.59 -34.85
C GLY A 92 -0.54 -0.14 -35.77
N GLN A 93 0.32 0.77 -35.29
CA GLN A 93 1.47 1.32 -36.03
C GLN A 93 2.76 0.55 -35.74
N LEU A 94 2.90 0.00 -34.54
CA LEU A 94 3.98 -0.89 -34.14
C LEU A 94 3.44 -2.32 -34.00
N HIS A 95 4.24 -3.32 -34.37
CA HIS A 95 3.89 -4.73 -34.22
C HIS A 95 5.14 -5.53 -33.83
N LEU A 96 5.03 -6.37 -32.80
CA LEU A 96 6.11 -7.22 -32.31
C LEU A 96 5.74 -8.68 -32.53
N THR A 97 6.69 -9.45 -33.06
CA THR A 97 6.58 -10.90 -33.25
C THR A 97 7.81 -11.60 -32.67
N ALA A 98 7.59 -12.57 -31.80
CA ALA A 98 8.65 -13.46 -31.35
C ALA A 98 8.87 -14.57 -32.37
N GLN A 99 10.14 -14.82 -32.69
CA GLN A 99 10.59 -16.06 -33.30
C GLN A 99 11.29 -16.89 -32.23
N GLU A 100 10.89 -18.16 -32.10
CA GLU A 100 11.67 -19.15 -31.36
C GLU A 100 13.10 -19.15 -31.91
N ARG A 101 14.10 -19.17 -31.01
CA ARG A 101 15.50 -19.28 -31.43
C ARG A 101 15.67 -20.55 -32.28
N PRO A 102 16.12 -20.46 -33.54
CA PRO A 102 16.41 -21.66 -34.31
C PRO A 102 17.53 -22.42 -33.61
N ARG A 103 17.22 -23.64 -33.13
CA ARG A 103 18.21 -24.56 -32.56
C ARG A 103 19.34 -24.71 -33.57
N LEU A 104 20.58 -24.51 -33.14
CA LEU A 104 21.76 -24.51 -34.02
C LEU A 104 21.88 -25.84 -34.78
N TRP A 105 21.42 -25.82 -36.03
CA TRP A 105 21.55 -26.95 -36.94
C TRP A 105 23.01 -27.01 -37.42
N SER A 106 23.78 -27.96 -36.89
CA SER A 106 25.15 -28.21 -37.34
C SER A 106 25.19 -28.55 -38.84
N PRO A 107 26.10 -27.98 -39.64
CA PRO A 107 26.13 -28.23 -41.07
C PRO A 107 26.37 -29.71 -41.41
N ARG A 108 25.50 -30.29 -42.25
CA ARG A 108 25.78 -31.58 -42.87
C ARG A 108 26.90 -31.38 -43.90
N LEU A 109 28.12 -31.82 -43.57
CA LEU A 109 29.12 -32.15 -44.57
C LEU A 109 28.61 -33.35 -45.37
N GLY A 110 28.66 -33.23 -46.70
CA GLY A 110 27.99 -34.16 -47.62
C GLY A 110 28.67 -35.52 -47.74
N ASP A 111 27.90 -36.47 -48.29
CA ASP A 111 28.36 -37.84 -48.56
C ASP A 111 29.63 -37.91 -49.40
N GLY A 112 30.53 -38.84 -49.01
CA GLY A 112 31.52 -39.40 -49.93
C GLY A 112 32.96 -39.36 -49.45
N LEU A 113 33.36 -40.33 -48.62
CA LEU A 113 34.42 -41.31 -48.91
C LEU A 113 34.52 -42.35 -47.78
N ILE A 114 34.90 -43.58 -48.13
CA ILE A 114 34.89 -44.77 -47.24
C ILE A 114 36.31 -45.06 -46.73
N SER A 115 36.40 -45.72 -45.56
CA SER A 115 37.51 -46.58 -45.10
C SER A 115 38.72 -45.95 -44.38
N PRO A 116 39.48 -46.70 -43.55
CA PRO A 116 38.99 -47.56 -42.44
C PRO A 116 39.98 -47.62 -41.25
N PHE A 117 39.66 -47.10 -40.06
CA PHE A 117 40.51 -47.36 -38.87
C PHE A 117 39.68 -47.54 -37.59
N ASP A 118 39.61 -48.80 -37.19
CA ASP A 118 39.59 -49.41 -35.86
C ASP A 118 38.77 -48.80 -34.72
N ASP A 119 37.92 -49.66 -34.12
CA ASP A 119 37.15 -49.42 -32.91
C ASP A 119 38.04 -49.28 -31.66
N ASP A 120 38.25 -48.06 -31.19
CA ASP A 120 38.38 -47.80 -29.75
C ASP A 120 37.01 -47.37 -29.21
N PRO A 121 36.52 -47.94 -28.09
CA PRO A 121 35.25 -47.51 -27.51
C PRO A 121 35.35 -46.03 -27.09
N PRO A 122 34.32 -45.20 -27.31
CA PRO A 122 34.36 -43.80 -26.91
C PRO A 122 34.58 -43.72 -25.39
N PRO A 123 35.41 -42.78 -24.91
CA PRO A 123 35.57 -42.56 -23.48
C PRO A 123 34.20 -42.27 -22.87
N GLU A 124 33.94 -42.82 -21.67
CA GLU A 124 32.70 -42.55 -20.95
C GLU A 124 32.47 -41.04 -20.86
N PRO A 125 31.24 -40.55 -21.10
CA PRO A 125 30.94 -39.14 -20.95
C PRO A 125 31.34 -38.72 -19.53
N PRO A 126 32.00 -37.56 -19.35
CA PRO A 126 32.34 -37.10 -18.01
C PRO A 126 31.06 -37.04 -17.18
N PRO A 127 31.08 -37.49 -15.91
CA PRO A 127 29.89 -37.46 -15.07
C PRO A 127 29.36 -36.03 -15.00
N PRO A 128 28.02 -35.84 -14.99
CA PRO A 128 27.45 -34.52 -14.84
C PRO A 128 28.02 -33.87 -13.58
N THR A 129 28.55 -32.65 -13.72
CA THR A 129 29.13 -31.91 -12.60
C THR A 129 27.99 -31.33 -11.78
N THR A 130 27.39 -32.17 -10.94
CA THR A 130 26.37 -31.75 -9.99
C THR A 130 26.96 -30.74 -9.02
N THR A 131 26.13 -29.78 -8.63
CA THR A 131 26.47 -28.68 -7.74
C THR A 131 25.52 -28.63 -6.55
N TRP A 132 25.79 -27.72 -5.63
CA TRP A 132 24.87 -27.37 -4.56
C TRP A 132 24.55 -25.87 -4.53
N PHE A 133 23.41 -25.57 -3.93
CA PHE A 133 22.92 -24.22 -3.59
C PHE A 133 22.56 -24.21 -2.10
N GLU A 134 22.83 -23.10 -1.41
CA GLU A 134 22.65 -23.03 0.05
C GLU A 134 22.17 -21.65 0.47
N LEU A 135 21.01 -21.63 1.12
CA LEU A 135 20.42 -20.44 1.71
C LEU A 135 20.43 -20.59 3.24
N ARG A 136 20.97 -19.61 3.95
CA ARG A 136 20.88 -19.52 5.41
C ARG A 136 19.89 -18.43 5.80
N VAL A 137 18.80 -18.79 6.46
CA VAL A 137 17.78 -17.86 6.93
C VAL A 137 18.03 -17.49 8.40
N VAL A 138 18.15 -16.20 8.67
CA VAL A 138 18.35 -15.62 9.99
C VAL A 138 17.38 -14.46 10.22
N ASP A 139 17.16 -14.09 11.47
CA ASP A 139 16.44 -12.86 11.81
C ASP A 139 17.39 -11.64 11.92
N GLU A 140 16.85 -10.49 12.32
CA GLU A 140 17.53 -9.20 12.31
C GLU A 140 18.72 -9.08 13.27
N VAL A 141 18.90 -10.02 14.20
CA VAL A 141 20.08 -10.11 15.09
C VAL A 141 21.04 -11.25 14.70
N GLY A 142 20.73 -11.97 13.61
CA GLY A 142 21.54 -13.08 13.09
C GLY A 142 21.21 -14.45 13.71
N ASP A 143 20.15 -14.56 14.51
CA ASP A 143 19.71 -15.84 15.07
C ASP A 143 19.05 -16.71 13.98
N ALA A 144 19.51 -17.96 13.85
CA ALA A 144 19.00 -18.93 12.89
C ALA A 144 17.47 -19.12 12.98
N ILE A 145 16.80 -19.29 11.83
CA ILE A 145 15.39 -19.64 11.78
C ILE A 145 15.22 -21.08 11.27
N ASP A 146 14.96 -22.00 12.21
CA ASP A 146 14.73 -23.42 11.96
C ASP A 146 13.33 -23.71 11.39
N GLY A 147 13.21 -24.73 10.56
CA GLY A 147 11.94 -25.24 10.05
C GLY A 147 11.22 -24.31 9.07
N VAL A 148 11.93 -23.50 8.29
CA VAL A 148 11.38 -22.64 7.22
C VAL A 148 11.40 -23.42 5.91
N GLU A 149 10.27 -23.49 5.21
CA GLU A 149 10.15 -24.17 3.92
C GLU A 149 10.65 -23.24 2.80
N ILE A 150 11.78 -23.59 2.18
CA ILE A 150 12.40 -22.86 1.08
C ILE A 150 12.18 -23.62 -0.22
N GLU A 151 11.57 -22.98 -1.21
CA GLU A 151 11.45 -23.50 -2.56
C GLU A 151 12.60 -22.98 -3.42
N PHE A 152 13.40 -23.90 -3.96
CA PHE A 152 14.47 -23.62 -4.91
C PHE A 152 14.00 -23.94 -6.33
N GLU A 153 14.10 -22.97 -7.24
CA GLU A 153 13.93 -23.15 -8.68
C GLU A 153 15.31 -23.22 -9.38
N VAL A 154 15.56 -24.29 -10.12
CA VAL A 154 16.79 -24.49 -10.90
C VAL A 154 16.42 -24.99 -12.30
N LEU A 155 16.76 -24.21 -13.34
CA LEU A 155 16.44 -24.53 -14.74
C LEU A 155 14.94 -24.81 -15.03
N GLY A 156 14.04 -24.27 -14.20
CA GLY A 156 12.59 -24.49 -14.27
C GLY A 156 12.06 -25.71 -13.50
N GLU A 157 12.93 -26.46 -12.81
CA GLU A 157 12.53 -27.49 -11.84
C GLU A 157 12.50 -26.89 -10.42
N THR A 158 11.42 -27.13 -9.66
CA THR A 158 11.28 -26.67 -8.28
C THR A 158 11.48 -27.80 -7.28
N GLN A 159 12.18 -27.52 -6.17
CA GLN A 159 12.34 -28.44 -5.04
C GLN A 159 12.23 -27.69 -3.71
N THR A 160 11.38 -28.17 -2.79
CA THR A 160 11.26 -27.60 -1.44
C THR A 160 12.25 -28.27 -0.48
N VAL A 161 13.07 -27.47 0.21
CA VAL A 161 13.99 -27.89 1.28
C VAL A 161 13.64 -27.11 2.55
N THR A 162 13.65 -27.76 3.71
CA THR A 162 13.39 -27.10 5.00
C THR A 162 14.71 -26.66 5.65
N THR A 163 14.76 -25.47 6.25
CA THR A 163 15.93 -25.04 7.03
C THR A 163 16.14 -25.91 8.27
N ASP A 164 17.41 -26.15 8.60
CA ASP A 164 17.83 -26.85 9.82
C ASP A 164 18.00 -25.90 11.03
N GLY A 165 18.51 -26.44 12.14
CA GLY A 165 18.76 -25.69 13.37
C GLY A 165 19.79 -24.56 13.26
N ASP A 166 20.65 -24.56 12.24
CA ASP A 166 21.59 -23.45 11.94
C ASP A 166 20.98 -22.43 10.94
N GLY A 167 19.71 -22.66 10.55
CA GLY A 167 18.93 -21.87 9.61
C GLY A 167 19.21 -22.23 8.15
N VAL A 168 19.87 -23.35 7.87
CA VAL A 168 20.39 -23.67 6.53
C VAL A 168 19.44 -24.57 5.77
N ALA A 169 18.97 -24.11 4.61
CA ALA A 169 18.35 -24.92 3.57
C ALA A 169 19.35 -25.14 2.44
N ARG A 170 19.67 -26.40 2.16
CA ARG A 170 20.70 -26.79 1.19
C ARG A 170 20.13 -27.76 0.16
N LEU A 171 20.32 -27.45 -1.11
CA LEU A 171 19.94 -28.28 -2.24
C LEU A 171 21.21 -28.81 -2.93
N ASP A 172 21.46 -30.10 -2.83
CA ASP A 172 22.58 -30.81 -3.47
C ASP A 172 22.12 -31.56 -4.73
N GLY A 173 23.06 -31.86 -5.64
CA GLY A 173 22.83 -32.78 -6.76
C GLY A 173 22.29 -32.15 -8.04
N MET A 174 22.19 -30.83 -8.10
CA MET A 174 21.57 -30.10 -9.22
C MET A 174 22.57 -29.80 -10.35
N GLU A 175 22.06 -29.56 -11.56
CA GLU A 175 22.83 -28.97 -12.66
C GLU A 175 22.47 -27.49 -12.82
N GLY A 176 23.46 -26.59 -12.85
CA GLY A 176 23.22 -25.16 -13.01
C GLY A 176 24.33 -24.26 -12.46
N GLY A 177 24.23 -22.96 -12.72
CA GLY A 177 25.11 -21.94 -12.13
C GLY A 177 24.46 -21.13 -11.01
N GLN A 178 23.13 -21.09 -10.97
CA GLN A 178 22.30 -20.28 -10.07
C GLN A 178 21.00 -21.01 -9.76
N ALA A 179 20.40 -20.69 -8.62
CA ALA A 179 19.06 -21.07 -8.20
C ALA A 179 18.31 -19.83 -7.68
N LEU A 180 17.00 -19.80 -7.86
CA LEU A 180 16.12 -18.83 -7.19
C LEU A 180 15.51 -19.50 -5.96
N ALA A 181 15.64 -18.88 -4.78
CA ALA A 181 15.12 -19.42 -3.53
C ALA A 181 14.01 -18.52 -2.98
N ARG A 182 12.85 -19.11 -2.63
CA ARG A 182 11.67 -18.40 -2.10
C ARG A 182 11.23 -18.99 -0.77
N VAL A 183 10.76 -18.15 0.15
CA VAL A 183 10.04 -18.62 1.36
C VAL A 183 8.65 -19.09 0.93
N LYS A 184 8.37 -20.39 1.07
CA LYS A 184 7.13 -21.01 0.57
C LYS A 184 5.87 -20.55 1.32
N ASN A 185 6.00 -20.19 2.59
CA ASN A 185 4.86 -19.77 3.41
C ASN A 185 5.27 -18.63 4.37
N PRO A 186 5.14 -17.35 3.95
CA PRO A 186 5.42 -16.18 4.78
C PRO A 186 4.62 -16.15 6.08
N SER A 187 3.36 -16.57 6.08
CA SER A 187 2.50 -16.62 7.27
C SER A 187 3.07 -17.52 8.38
N ARG A 188 3.58 -18.71 8.04
CA ARG A 188 4.26 -19.62 8.98
C ARG A 188 5.59 -19.03 9.49
N LEU A 189 6.30 -18.27 8.67
CA LEU A 189 7.49 -17.54 9.09
C LEU A 189 7.12 -16.42 10.09
N ARG A 190 6.00 -15.71 9.86
CA ARG A 190 5.41 -14.74 10.79
C ARG A 190 5.05 -15.37 12.13
N ASP A 191 4.40 -16.53 12.15
CA ASP A 191 4.09 -17.25 13.40
C ASP A 191 5.35 -17.68 14.17
N LYS A 192 6.44 -18.04 13.47
CA LYS A 192 7.74 -18.38 14.09
C LYS A 192 8.47 -17.16 14.65
N LEU A 193 8.32 -16.00 14.04
CA LEU A 193 9.00 -14.75 14.42
C LEU A 193 8.21 -13.92 15.44
N LYS A 194 6.87 -14.02 15.46
CA LYS A 194 5.99 -13.32 16.42
C LYS A 194 6.41 -13.46 17.89
N PRO A 195 6.91 -14.61 18.39
CA PRO A 195 7.47 -14.72 19.75
C PRO A 195 8.81 -14.00 19.94
N ARG A 196 9.67 -13.94 18.91
CA ARG A 196 10.95 -13.22 18.97
C ARG A 196 10.74 -11.71 18.99
N TRP A 197 9.74 -11.23 18.25
CA TRP A 197 9.50 -9.81 18.03
C TRP A 197 8.56 -9.12 19.04
N GLN A 198 8.30 -9.74 20.19
CA GLN A 198 7.49 -9.15 21.26
C GLN A 198 8.21 -8.02 22.03
N GLN A 199 9.51 -7.84 21.83
CA GLN A 199 10.34 -6.86 22.53
C GLN A 199 11.35 -6.21 21.57
N PRO A 200 11.81 -4.97 21.83
CA PRO A 200 12.85 -4.31 21.04
C PRO A 200 14.14 -5.14 20.98
N ARG A 201 14.72 -5.26 19.78
CA ARG A 201 15.98 -5.99 19.53
C ARG A 201 16.95 -5.05 18.80
N GLU A 202 18.23 -5.12 19.15
CA GLU A 202 19.26 -4.32 18.48
C GLU A 202 19.78 -5.10 17.26
N PRO A 203 19.59 -4.61 16.03
CA PRO A 203 19.87 -5.38 14.83
C PRO A 203 21.38 -5.56 14.61
N VAL A 204 21.78 -6.77 14.23
CA VAL A 204 23.17 -7.17 13.95
C VAL A 204 23.24 -7.66 12.51
N LEU A 205 23.09 -6.71 11.59
CA LEU A 205 23.04 -6.98 10.16
C LEU A 205 24.44 -7.39 9.64
N PRO A 206 24.57 -8.52 8.92
CA PRO A 206 25.84 -8.91 8.30
C PRO A 206 26.23 -7.95 7.16
N GLU A 207 27.52 -7.77 6.93
CA GLU A 207 27.99 -7.09 5.71
C GLU A 207 27.81 -8.02 4.49
N SER A 208 27.06 -7.56 3.48
CA SER A 208 26.91 -8.30 2.22
C SER A 208 28.17 -8.14 1.35
N THR A 209 28.80 -9.25 0.99
CA THR A 209 30.06 -9.29 0.23
C THR A 209 29.97 -10.25 -0.96
N ALA A 210 30.95 -10.24 -1.87
CA ALA A 210 30.93 -11.15 -3.02
C ALA A 210 31.12 -12.62 -2.60
N GLU A 211 31.83 -12.85 -1.49
CA GLU A 211 32.17 -14.15 -0.91
C GLU A 211 31.18 -14.61 0.18
N ALA A 212 30.40 -13.69 0.74
CA ALA A 212 29.31 -13.97 1.66
C ALA A 212 28.15 -12.98 1.38
N PRO A 213 27.34 -13.24 0.34
CA PRO A 213 26.20 -12.39 0.01
C PRO A 213 25.13 -12.51 1.09
N ALA A 214 24.61 -11.35 1.49
CA ALA A 214 23.44 -11.22 2.35
C ALA A 214 22.37 -10.40 1.63
N GLU A 215 21.16 -10.94 1.57
CA GLU A 215 19.94 -10.26 1.13
C GLU A 215 19.07 -9.93 2.35
N PHE A 216 18.29 -8.86 2.27
CA PHE A 216 17.51 -8.31 3.39
C PHE A 216 16.07 -8.13 2.97
N GLU A 217 15.17 -8.92 3.58
CA GLU A 217 13.75 -8.89 3.27
C GLU A 217 12.97 -8.49 4.51
N VAL A 218 12.05 -7.52 4.38
CA VAL A 218 11.09 -7.21 5.43
C VAL A 218 10.05 -8.31 5.47
N LEU A 219 9.60 -8.73 6.66
CA LEU A 219 8.51 -9.69 6.77
C LEU A 219 7.15 -9.03 6.50
N ASP A 220 6.92 -8.68 5.24
CA ASP A 220 5.58 -8.59 4.66
C ASP A 220 5.17 -9.99 4.13
N ASP A 221 4.22 -10.02 3.21
CA ASP A 221 3.69 -11.27 2.64
C ASP A 221 4.23 -11.57 1.23
N HIS A 222 5.22 -10.79 0.74
CA HIS A 222 5.82 -10.93 -0.59
C HIS A 222 7.37 -10.99 -0.53
N PHE A 223 7.91 -12.21 -0.62
CA PHE A 223 9.35 -12.41 -0.69
C PHE A 223 9.86 -12.43 -2.12
N ASP A 224 10.72 -11.47 -2.45
CA ASP A 224 11.50 -11.50 -3.69
C ASP A 224 12.41 -12.76 -3.72
N PRO A 225 12.65 -13.37 -4.89
CA PRO A 225 13.40 -14.60 -4.99
C PRO A 225 14.91 -14.36 -4.78
N VAL A 226 15.45 -14.92 -3.70
CA VAL A 226 16.87 -14.81 -3.35
C VAL A 226 17.73 -15.58 -4.36
N ARG A 227 18.68 -14.89 -4.99
CA ARG A 227 19.58 -15.47 -6.00
C ARG A 227 20.74 -16.23 -5.34
N CYS A 228 20.61 -17.55 -5.25
CA CYS A 228 21.66 -18.42 -4.76
C CYS A 228 22.65 -18.76 -5.89
N LYS A 229 23.94 -18.49 -5.72
CA LYS A 229 24.99 -18.89 -6.67
C LYS A 229 25.46 -20.31 -6.36
N ARG A 230 25.93 -21.04 -7.37
CA ARG A 230 26.54 -22.38 -7.17
C ARG A 230 27.66 -22.31 -6.14
N GLU A 231 27.68 -23.28 -5.23
CA GLU A 231 28.76 -23.50 -4.26
C GLU A 231 29.06 -22.28 -3.35
N LEU A 232 28.08 -21.41 -3.16
CA LEU A 232 28.17 -20.21 -2.35
C LEU A 232 26.96 -20.12 -1.42
N ARG A 233 27.21 -19.94 -0.11
CA ARG A 233 26.16 -19.68 0.87
C ARG A 233 25.65 -18.25 0.69
N THR A 234 24.36 -18.09 0.43
CA THR A 234 23.66 -16.81 0.56
C THR A 234 22.97 -16.75 1.92
N THR A 235 23.00 -15.59 2.58
CA THR A 235 22.25 -15.36 3.83
C THR A 235 21.02 -14.51 3.53
N LEU A 236 19.83 -14.99 3.91
CA LEU A 236 18.60 -14.20 3.92
C LEU A 236 18.35 -13.71 5.35
N VAL A 237 18.33 -12.39 5.52
CA VAL A 237 18.06 -11.72 6.79
C VAL A 237 16.62 -11.23 6.79
N ILE A 238 15.80 -11.78 7.68
CA ILE A 238 14.39 -11.39 7.84
C ILE A 238 14.30 -10.22 8.81
N LEU A 239 13.80 -9.08 8.33
CA LEU A 239 13.67 -7.85 9.09
C LEU A 239 12.23 -7.67 9.63
N PRO A 240 12.07 -7.18 10.88
CA PRO A 240 10.78 -6.75 11.40
C PRO A 240 10.23 -5.53 10.64
N ARG A 241 8.91 -5.40 10.55
CA ARG A 241 8.26 -4.32 9.80
C ARG A 241 8.51 -2.97 10.45
N PHE A 242 8.78 -1.97 9.61
CA PHE A 242 8.84 -0.57 9.98
C PHE A 242 8.29 0.29 8.82
N SER A 243 7.19 0.99 9.05
CA SER A 243 6.49 1.80 8.06
C SER A 243 6.25 3.23 8.57
N CYS A 244 5.99 4.14 7.63
CA CYS A 244 5.75 5.56 7.91
C CYS A 244 4.50 6.02 7.18
N ARG A 245 3.51 6.50 7.93
CA ARG A 245 2.21 6.95 7.41
C ARG A 245 2.10 8.45 7.65
N GLU A 246 2.09 9.24 6.58
CA GLU A 246 1.95 10.69 6.66
C GLU A 246 0.47 11.10 6.64
N ILE A 247 0.07 11.91 7.62
CA ILE A 247 -1.23 12.57 7.68
C ILE A 247 -1.01 13.98 7.15
N ALA A 248 -1.41 14.17 5.88
CA ALA A 248 -1.06 15.32 5.07
C ALA A 248 -1.49 16.67 5.68
N ALA A 249 -0.83 17.75 5.24
CA ALA A 249 -1.06 19.08 5.78
C ALA A 249 -2.48 19.62 5.63
N VAL A 250 -3.25 19.10 4.66
CA VAL A 250 -4.67 19.44 4.45
C VAL A 250 -5.55 19.14 5.68
N THR A 251 -5.13 18.20 6.53
CA THR A 251 -5.81 17.86 7.79
C THR A 251 -5.78 18.99 8.82
N PHE A 252 -4.91 20.01 8.67
CA PHE A 252 -4.75 21.09 9.65
C PHE A 252 -4.74 22.51 9.02
N ASP A 253 -5.71 23.34 9.40
CA ASP A 253 -5.69 24.78 9.14
C ASP A 253 -4.37 25.44 9.62
N PHE A 254 -3.97 26.55 8.97
CA PHE A 254 -2.81 27.35 9.40
C PHE A 254 -2.94 27.80 10.87
N GLY A 255 -1.93 27.49 11.68
CA GLY A 255 -1.91 27.84 13.10
C GLY A 255 -2.95 27.10 13.95
N ARG A 256 -3.45 25.94 13.52
CA ARG A 256 -4.46 25.14 14.24
C ARG A 256 -4.08 23.65 14.31
N SER A 257 -4.71 22.96 15.27
CA SER A 257 -4.51 21.54 15.61
C SER A 257 -5.77 20.69 15.53
N PHE A 258 -6.91 21.28 15.18
CA PHE A 258 -8.13 20.52 14.91
C PHE A 258 -7.91 19.61 13.71
N VAL A 259 -8.15 18.30 13.88
CA VAL A 259 -8.09 17.29 12.81
C VAL A 259 -9.31 17.46 11.93
N ARG A 260 -9.11 17.88 10.67
CA ARG A 260 -10.17 17.99 9.67
C ARG A 260 -10.44 16.66 8.97
N ARG A 261 -11.61 16.55 8.32
CA ARG A 261 -12.11 15.33 7.65
C ARG A 261 -11.18 14.81 6.56
N GLU A 262 -10.35 15.68 5.98
CA GLU A 262 -9.34 15.32 4.99
C GLU A 262 -8.24 14.41 5.59
N GLY A 263 -8.16 14.29 6.93
CA GLY A 263 -7.35 13.27 7.60
C GLY A 263 -8.03 11.91 7.80
N ILE A 264 -9.34 11.76 7.51
CA ILE A 264 -10.09 10.55 7.85
C ILE A 264 -9.53 9.32 7.14
N VAL A 265 -9.38 9.36 5.82
CA VAL A 265 -8.90 8.21 5.02
C VAL A 265 -7.50 7.73 5.45
N PRO A 266 -6.45 8.58 5.53
CA PRO A 266 -5.14 8.13 5.97
C PRO A 266 -5.12 7.66 7.44
N MET A 267 -5.91 8.29 8.33
CA MET A 267 -6.05 7.83 9.71
C MET A 267 -6.78 6.49 9.81
N ALA A 268 -7.80 6.25 8.97
CA ALA A 268 -8.56 5.01 8.96
C ALA A 268 -7.68 3.80 8.59
N ALA A 269 -6.78 3.96 7.61
CA ALA A 269 -5.79 2.94 7.26
C ALA A 269 -4.84 2.63 8.45
N ILE A 270 -4.31 3.67 9.11
CA ILE A 270 -3.45 3.51 10.30
C ILE A 270 -4.19 2.81 11.46
N ALA A 271 -5.44 3.21 11.74
CA ALA A 271 -6.24 2.62 12.80
C ALA A 271 -6.49 1.13 12.52
N GLN A 272 -6.77 0.77 11.26
CA GLN A 272 -6.94 -0.62 10.84
C GLN A 272 -5.68 -1.46 10.98
N GLU A 273 -4.51 -0.93 10.57
CA GLU A 273 -3.20 -1.59 10.77
C GLU A 273 -2.99 -1.89 12.27
N LEU A 274 -3.28 -0.93 13.16
CA LEU A 274 -3.14 -1.09 14.61
C LEU A 274 -4.23 -1.96 15.29
N HIS A 275 -5.34 -2.23 14.61
CA HIS A 275 -6.37 -3.16 15.07
C HIS A 275 -6.04 -4.64 14.76
N GLN A 276 -5.01 -4.93 13.98
CA GLN A 276 -4.58 -6.29 13.69
C GLN A 276 -4.03 -6.99 14.97
N ASP A 277 -4.23 -8.30 15.08
CA ASP A 277 -3.69 -9.11 16.18
C ASP A 277 -2.28 -9.65 15.85
N ASP A 278 -1.42 -8.80 15.30
CA ASP A 278 -0.05 -9.17 14.90
C ASP A 278 1.01 -8.72 15.92
N GLY A 279 0.78 -7.60 16.61
CA GLY A 279 1.68 -7.03 17.61
C GLY A 279 2.12 -5.59 17.35
N GLN A 280 1.78 -4.99 16.21
CA GLN A 280 2.32 -3.68 15.81
C GLN A 280 2.07 -2.57 16.84
N LEU A 281 3.00 -1.62 16.88
CA LEU A 281 2.98 -0.43 17.71
C LEU A 281 3.12 0.83 16.84
N ALA A 282 2.55 1.94 17.31
CA ALA A 282 2.66 3.24 16.66
C ALA A 282 3.36 4.31 17.50
N TRP A 283 4.07 5.21 16.82
CA TRP A 283 4.53 6.49 17.36
C TRP A 283 3.92 7.65 16.58
N ILE A 284 3.30 8.60 17.29
CA ILE A 284 2.62 9.76 16.68
C ILE A 284 3.49 11.02 16.84
N PHE A 285 3.91 11.61 15.71
CA PHE A 285 4.67 12.86 15.66
C PHE A 285 3.89 13.97 14.93
N GLY A 286 3.81 15.15 15.53
CA GLY A 286 3.27 16.35 14.90
C GLY A 286 4.36 17.28 14.38
N HIS A 287 4.09 18.02 13.30
CA HIS A 287 5.02 18.97 12.68
C HIS A 287 4.35 20.32 12.41
N THR A 288 5.18 21.36 12.20
CA THR A 288 4.75 22.69 11.73
C THR A 288 5.62 23.16 10.57
N ASP A 289 5.17 24.21 9.88
CA ASP A 289 6.08 25.04 9.10
C ASP A 289 7.00 25.86 10.03
N ILE A 290 7.88 26.67 9.45
CA ILE A 290 8.84 27.52 10.16
C ILE A 290 8.26 28.91 10.49
N SER A 291 6.93 29.09 10.41
CA SER A 291 6.28 30.38 10.70
C SER A 291 5.99 30.52 12.20
N GLY A 292 6.89 31.18 12.93
CA GLY A 292 6.61 31.57 14.31
C GLY A 292 7.86 31.59 15.17
N SER A 293 7.76 30.97 16.35
CA SER A 293 8.91 30.71 17.23
C SER A 293 8.92 29.24 17.61
N ASP A 294 10.10 28.67 17.86
CA ASP A 294 10.31 27.27 18.22
C ASP A 294 9.34 26.81 19.31
N LYS A 295 9.09 27.66 20.31
CA LYS A 295 8.22 27.37 21.47
C LYS A 295 6.72 27.34 21.10
N LEU A 296 6.29 28.18 20.17
CA LEU A 296 4.93 28.16 19.62
C LEU A 296 4.77 26.91 18.75
N ASN A 297 5.71 26.67 17.86
CA ASN A 297 5.69 25.55 16.92
C ASN A 297 5.77 24.19 17.63
N LYS A 298 6.57 24.09 18.71
CA LYS A 298 6.57 22.93 19.62
C LYS A 298 5.20 22.67 20.24
N ARG A 299 4.51 23.69 20.75
CA ARG A 299 3.15 23.54 21.32
C ARG A 299 2.10 23.17 20.27
N LEU A 300 2.14 23.81 19.11
CA LEU A 300 1.20 23.55 18.02
C LEU A 300 1.33 22.13 17.48
N SER A 301 2.57 21.67 17.24
CA SER A 301 2.82 20.29 16.83
C SER A 301 2.44 19.26 17.90
N GLU A 302 2.65 19.56 19.18
CA GLU A 302 2.17 18.70 20.28
C GLU A 302 0.65 18.59 20.31
N ARG A 303 -0.07 19.71 20.13
CA ARG A 303 -1.55 19.69 20.06
C ARG A 303 -2.07 18.91 18.84
N ARG A 304 -1.38 18.97 17.69
CA ARG A 304 -1.72 18.16 16.51
C ARG A 304 -1.57 16.67 16.78
N ALA A 305 -0.46 16.28 17.39
CA ALA A 305 -0.20 14.90 17.76
C ALA A 305 -1.17 14.40 18.86
N GLU A 306 -1.54 15.26 19.82
CA GLU A 306 -2.56 14.97 20.83
C GLU A 306 -3.96 14.82 20.23
N ALA A 307 -4.33 15.64 19.24
CA ALA A 307 -5.62 15.55 18.56
C ALA A 307 -5.75 14.23 17.79
N ILE A 308 -4.68 13.81 17.08
CA ILE A 308 -4.60 12.51 16.42
C ILE A 308 -4.69 11.35 17.43
N PHE A 309 -3.94 11.43 18.53
CA PHE A 309 -4.01 10.43 19.60
C PHE A 309 -5.43 10.32 20.18
N ALA A 310 -6.07 11.45 20.49
CA ALA A 310 -7.42 11.48 21.05
C ALA A 310 -8.43 10.87 20.09
N VAL A 311 -8.33 11.17 18.79
CA VAL A 311 -9.20 10.61 17.75
C VAL A 311 -8.96 9.11 17.57
N PHE A 312 -7.71 8.62 17.52
CA PHE A 312 -7.45 7.16 17.42
C PHE A 312 -7.98 6.38 18.63
N THR A 313 -7.82 6.92 19.84
CA THR A 313 -8.14 6.21 21.09
C THR A 313 -9.53 6.52 21.65
N HIS A 314 -10.33 7.31 20.92
CA HIS A 314 -11.61 7.87 21.35
C HIS A 314 -11.55 8.59 22.74
N ASP A 315 -10.43 9.24 23.06
CA ASP A 315 -10.22 9.98 24.32
C ASP A 315 -10.91 11.37 24.28
N PHE A 316 -12.21 11.39 24.59
CA PHE A 316 -12.97 12.63 24.69
C PHE A 316 -12.41 13.59 25.76
N ALA A 317 -11.79 13.08 26.83
CA ALA A 317 -11.26 13.94 27.89
C ALA A 317 -10.08 14.79 27.38
N ARG A 318 -9.23 14.23 26.52
CA ARG A 318 -8.19 14.98 25.79
C ARG A 318 -8.78 15.90 24.74
N TRP A 319 -9.73 15.43 23.94
CA TRP A 319 -10.37 16.26 22.92
C TRP A 319 -11.04 17.51 23.51
N ASP A 320 -11.79 17.36 24.61
CA ASP A 320 -12.43 18.47 25.32
C ASP A 320 -11.41 19.33 26.09
N ALA A 321 -10.24 18.80 26.47
CA ALA A 321 -9.13 19.61 26.98
C ALA A 321 -8.48 20.47 25.88
N LEU A 322 -8.27 19.91 24.68
CA LEU A 322 -7.82 20.66 23.50
C LEU A 322 -8.81 21.75 23.10
N TRP A 323 -10.11 21.47 23.22
CA TRP A 323 -11.21 22.42 23.03
C TRP A 323 -11.20 23.57 24.04
N LYS A 324 -10.86 23.28 25.31
CA LYS A 324 -10.88 24.25 26.42
C LYS A 324 -9.62 25.13 26.53
N GLY A 325 -8.48 24.72 25.97
CA GLY A 325 -7.22 25.50 25.98
C GLY A 325 -7.14 26.53 24.83
N GLU A 326 -6.34 27.60 24.89
CA GLU A 326 -5.43 28.07 25.97
C GLU A 326 -6.00 29.25 26.81
N PRO A 327 -5.43 29.56 28.00
CA PRO A 327 -5.78 30.75 28.77
C PRO A 327 -5.36 32.07 28.08
N LYS A 328 -6.03 33.18 28.44
CA LYS A 328 -5.67 34.54 28.00
C LYS A 328 -4.22 34.88 28.36
N GLY A 329 -3.38 35.20 27.35
CA GLY A 329 -2.04 35.77 27.56
C GLY A 329 -0.91 35.18 26.71
N SER A 330 -1.17 34.12 25.95
CA SER A 330 -0.22 33.55 24.99
C SER A 330 -0.14 34.40 23.69
N PRO A 331 1.02 34.51 23.01
CA PRO A 331 1.14 35.27 21.76
C PRO A 331 0.45 34.61 20.56
N TRP A 332 0.02 33.35 20.71
CA TRP A 332 -0.84 32.62 19.79
C TRP A 332 -1.97 31.99 20.61
N SER A 333 -3.21 32.17 20.15
CA SER A 333 -4.39 31.58 20.76
C SER A 333 -5.18 30.83 19.70
N GLU A 334 -5.16 29.50 19.78
CA GLU A 334 -6.19 28.68 19.17
C GLU A 334 -7.38 28.59 20.13
N SER A 335 -8.58 28.70 19.58
CA SER A 335 -9.83 28.35 20.25
C SER A 335 -10.65 27.45 19.33
N TRP A 336 -11.23 26.40 19.87
CA TRP A 336 -12.25 25.60 19.19
C TRP A 336 -13.64 26.06 19.62
N GLY A 337 -14.62 25.99 18.72
CA GLY A 337 -15.94 26.59 18.91
C GLY A 337 -16.93 26.14 17.85
N THR A 338 -17.87 27.02 17.50
CA THR A 338 -18.92 26.70 16.51
C THR A 338 -18.37 26.24 15.17
N ARG A 339 -17.20 26.76 14.73
CA ARG A 339 -16.58 26.40 13.46
C ARG A 339 -16.22 24.92 13.38
N GLU A 340 -15.70 24.37 14.47
CA GLU A 340 -15.35 22.95 14.59
C GLU A 340 -16.60 22.08 14.72
N VAL A 341 -17.65 22.59 15.38
CA VAL A 341 -18.97 21.93 15.37
C VAL A 341 -19.55 21.89 13.95
N GLN A 342 -19.50 23.00 13.21
CA GLN A 342 -19.96 23.06 11.82
C GLN A 342 -19.18 22.07 10.93
N HIS A 343 -17.87 21.96 11.12
CA HIS A 343 -17.04 20.99 10.40
C HIS A 343 -17.43 19.54 10.71
N MET A 344 -17.53 19.16 11.99
CA MET A 344 -17.93 17.79 12.38
C MET A 344 -19.35 17.46 11.90
N LEU A 345 -20.29 18.40 12.01
CA LEU A 345 -21.65 18.23 11.48
C LEU A 345 -21.65 18.05 9.96
N ASN A 346 -20.88 18.85 9.22
CA ASN A 346 -20.74 18.69 7.76
C ASN A 346 -20.15 17.32 7.39
N ALA A 347 -19.12 16.85 8.11
CA ALA A 347 -18.52 15.54 7.89
C ALA A 347 -19.49 14.38 8.17
N LEU A 348 -20.40 14.54 9.13
CA LEU A 348 -21.46 13.58 9.47
C LEU A 348 -22.74 13.74 8.63
N GLY A 349 -22.73 14.56 7.56
CA GLY A 349 -23.92 14.83 6.75
C GLY A 349 -25.07 15.57 7.46
N CYS A 350 -24.82 16.15 8.65
CA CYS A 350 -25.79 16.93 9.42
C CYS A 350 -26.00 18.32 8.78
N THR A 351 -26.89 18.36 7.79
CA THR A 351 -27.24 19.57 7.01
C THR A 351 -28.30 20.45 7.70
N ASP A 352 -28.60 21.61 7.11
CA ASP A 352 -29.75 22.43 7.49
C ASP A 352 -31.11 21.81 7.09
N ASP A 353 -32.24 22.41 7.49
CA ASP A 353 -33.55 21.81 7.21
C ASP A 353 -33.93 21.75 5.72
N ALA A 354 -33.18 22.44 4.86
CA ALA A 354 -33.33 22.40 3.41
C ALA A 354 -32.25 21.54 2.71
N GLY A 355 -31.47 20.77 3.48
CA GLY A 355 -30.45 19.85 2.96
C GLY A 355 -29.14 20.52 2.55
N ASN A 356 -28.91 21.78 2.90
CA ASN A 356 -27.66 22.47 2.56
C ASN A 356 -26.58 22.21 3.61
N THR A 357 -25.33 22.13 3.17
CA THR A 357 -24.15 22.15 4.04
C THR A 357 -24.05 23.46 4.83
N LEU A 358 -23.39 23.39 5.99
CA LEU A 358 -23.12 24.53 6.85
C LEU A 358 -21.90 25.30 6.33
N GLY A 359 -21.94 26.63 6.41
CA GLY A 359 -20.71 27.42 6.36
C GLY A 359 -19.89 27.15 7.62
N GLU A 360 -18.57 26.98 7.49
CA GLU A 360 -17.62 26.92 8.61
C GLU A 360 -17.24 28.35 9.07
N ASP A 361 -18.26 29.18 9.28
CA ASP A 361 -18.14 30.62 9.58
C ASP A 361 -17.92 30.93 11.08
N GLY A 362 -18.20 29.95 11.96
CA GLY A 362 -18.16 30.14 13.41
C GLY A 362 -19.44 30.75 14.01
N ASP A 363 -20.43 31.11 13.19
CA ASP A 363 -21.69 31.69 13.63
C ASP A 363 -22.70 30.60 14.01
N ASN A 364 -23.20 30.63 15.25
CA ASN A 364 -24.27 29.72 15.68
C ASN A 364 -25.65 30.21 15.18
N GLY A 365 -25.77 30.32 13.86
CA GLY A 365 -26.93 30.81 13.12
C GLY A 365 -28.07 29.80 13.03
N SER A 366 -29.11 30.10 12.26
CA SER A 366 -30.27 29.21 12.10
C SER A 366 -29.89 27.84 11.54
N LYS A 367 -29.06 27.80 10.48
CA LYS A 367 -28.58 26.56 9.85
C LYS A 367 -27.86 25.64 10.84
N THR A 368 -26.86 26.15 11.55
CA THR A 368 -26.13 25.38 12.57
C THR A 368 -27.05 24.90 13.68
N LYS A 369 -28.02 25.72 14.12
CA LYS A 369 -29.02 25.31 15.12
C LYS A 369 -29.95 24.20 14.63
N GLN A 370 -30.27 24.14 13.34
CA GLN A 370 -31.04 23.06 12.73
C GLN A 370 -30.22 21.77 12.66
N ALA A 371 -28.99 21.85 12.18
CA ALA A 371 -28.06 20.72 12.12
C ALA A 371 -27.76 20.12 13.51
N VAL A 372 -27.54 20.95 14.55
CA VAL A 372 -27.37 20.48 15.93
C VAL A 372 -28.61 19.71 16.40
N ARG A 373 -29.83 20.18 16.10
CA ARG A 373 -31.07 19.46 16.45
C ARG A 373 -31.20 18.13 15.70
N ARG A 374 -30.82 18.08 14.42
CA ARG A 374 -30.79 16.85 13.61
C ARG A 374 -29.81 15.83 14.18
N PHE A 375 -28.60 16.25 14.52
CA PHE A 375 -27.61 15.43 15.22
C PHE A 375 -28.14 14.85 16.53
N LYS A 376 -28.75 15.69 17.40
CA LYS A 376 -29.33 15.23 18.67
C LYS A 376 -30.53 14.29 18.49
N ARG A 377 -31.30 14.46 17.42
CA ARG A 377 -32.41 13.56 17.01
C ARG A 377 -31.94 12.28 16.30
N LYS A 378 -30.65 12.07 16.08
CA LYS A 378 -30.12 10.91 15.32
C LYS A 378 -30.63 10.88 13.87
N ASP A 379 -30.84 12.06 13.29
CA ASP A 379 -31.38 12.32 11.94
C ASP A 379 -30.26 12.69 10.97
N TYR A 380 -29.32 11.75 10.76
CA TYR A 380 -28.19 11.84 9.84
C TYR A 380 -27.70 10.43 9.43
N PRO A 381 -26.97 10.26 8.31
CA PRO A 381 -26.68 8.94 7.73
C PRO A 381 -25.81 8.05 8.62
N SER A 382 -24.79 8.63 9.24
CA SER A 382 -23.71 7.91 9.93
C SER A 382 -23.85 7.95 11.45
N VAL A 383 -25.08 7.80 11.92
CA VAL A 383 -25.35 7.75 13.35
C VAL A 383 -24.79 6.47 13.98
N PRO A 384 -23.88 6.56 14.97
CA PRO A 384 -23.45 5.39 15.74
C PRO A 384 -24.63 4.81 16.53
N ALA A 385 -24.78 3.49 16.51
CA ALA A 385 -25.87 2.78 17.20
C ALA A 385 -25.91 3.05 18.71
N GLU A 386 -24.74 3.32 19.31
CA GLU A 386 -24.52 3.62 20.72
C GLU A 386 -24.64 5.10 21.09
N GLN A 387 -24.89 6.02 20.13
CA GLN A 387 -25.02 7.44 20.43
C GLN A 387 -26.10 7.65 21.53
N ALA A 388 -25.76 8.39 22.58
CA ALA A 388 -26.68 8.70 23.67
C ALA A 388 -27.85 9.58 23.19
N ASP A 389 -29.02 9.44 23.82
CA ASP A 389 -30.13 10.35 23.60
C ASP A 389 -29.82 11.73 24.19
N LEU A 390 -30.00 12.79 23.39
CA LEU A 390 -29.77 14.18 23.78
C LEU A 390 -31.07 15.00 23.67
N PRO A 391 -31.27 16.06 24.47
CA PRO A 391 -32.46 16.90 24.38
C PRO A 391 -32.59 17.58 23.00
N ASP A 392 -33.79 17.60 22.38
CA ASP A 392 -34.03 18.36 21.13
C ASP A 392 -34.08 19.87 21.40
N ASP A 393 -32.87 20.42 21.54
CA ASP A 393 -32.56 21.83 21.52
C ASP A 393 -31.35 22.09 20.62
N SER A 394 -30.99 23.37 20.48
CA SER A 394 -29.84 23.79 19.67
C SER A 394 -28.64 24.20 20.55
N THR A 395 -28.53 23.67 21.76
CA THR A 395 -27.41 23.96 22.67
C THR A 395 -26.20 23.08 22.32
N ILE A 396 -25.00 23.63 22.46
CA ILE A 396 -23.74 22.91 22.24
C ILE A 396 -23.05 22.82 23.60
N ASP A 397 -23.59 21.97 24.48
CA ASP A 397 -23.03 21.71 25.79
C ASP A 397 -21.95 20.62 25.75
N ALA A 398 -21.43 20.21 26.91
CA ALA A 398 -20.38 19.18 26.98
C ALA A 398 -20.86 17.82 26.46
N ALA A 399 -22.07 17.39 26.82
CA ALA A 399 -22.66 16.14 26.36
C ALA A 399 -22.89 16.13 24.83
N THR A 400 -23.30 17.26 24.26
CA THR A 400 -23.42 17.42 22.80
C THR A 400 -22.06 17.30 22.11
N ARG A 401 -21.00 17.93 22.67
CA ARG A 401 -19.64 17.80 22.11
C ARG A 401 -19.07 16.40 22.25
N GLU A 402 -19.37 15.71 23.35
CA GLU A 402 -18.95 14.32 23.60
C GLU A 402 -19.50 13.37 22.55
N GLN A 403 -20.82 13.39 22.34
CA GLN A 403 -21.45 12.56 21.31
C GLN A 403 -21.00 12.95 19.90
N LEU A 404 -20.81 14.25 19.63
CA LEU A 404 -20.35 14.73 18.32
C LEU A 404 -18.90 14.28 18.04
N PHE A 405 -18.03 14.30 19.04
CA PHE A 405 -16.68 13.76 18.95
C PHE A 405 -16.69 12.26 18.70
N PHE A 406 -17.47 11.46 19.44
CA PHE A 406 -17.53 10.02 19.22
C PHE A 406 -18.06 9.65 17.84
N ALA A 407 -19.10 10.35 17.35
CA ALA A 407 -19.60 10.16 16.00
C ALA A 407 -18.53 10.52 14.95
N TYR A 408 -17.81 11.63 15.14
CA TYR A 408 -16.77 12.08 14.23
C TYR A 408 -15.55 11.14 14.21
N ALA A 409 -15.07 10.67 15.36
CA ALA A 409 -13.95 9.74 15.44
C ALA A 409 -14.30 8.35 14.87
N LYS A 410 -15.57 7.94 14.95
CA LYS A 410 -16.07 6.70 14.33
C LYS A 410 -16.09 6.70 12.80
N LEU A 411 -15.84 7.84 12.15
CA LEU A 411 -15.53 7.89 10.71
C LEU A 411 -14.14 7.32 10.39
N ILE A 412 -13.22 7.31 11.36
CA ILE A 412 -11.84 6.79 11.22
C ILE A 412 -11.77 5.32 11.63
N GLY A 413 -12.33 4.98 12.79
CA GLY A 413 -12.41 3.60 13.28
C GLY A 413 -13.62 3.43 14.17
N ARG A 414 -14.42 2.38 13.94
CA ARG A 414 -15.61 2.11 14.77
C ARG A 414 -15.23 1.84 16.21
N GLU A 415 -14.19 1.02 16.43
CA GLU A 415 -13.59 0.79 17.74
C GLU A 415 -12.35 1.68 17.95
N PRO A 416 -12.05 2.10 19.19
CA PRO A 416 -10.81 2.82 19.48
C PRO A 416 -9.59 1.91 19.24
N VAL A 417 -8.48 2.50 18.82
CA VAL A 417 -7.17 1.85 18.91
C VAL A 417 -6.81 1.69 20.39
N ASP A 418 -6.40 0.48 20.80
CA ASP A 418 -5.92 0.25 22.17
C ASP A 418 -4.71 1.15 22.45
N VAL A 419 -4.73 1.88 23.57
CA VAL A 419 -3.62 2.74 24.01
C VAL A 419 -2.31 1.94 24.16
N ALA A 420 -2.38 0.63 24.42
CA ALA A 420 -1.21 -0.25 24.43
C ALA A 420 -0.53 -0.39 23.06
N ARG A 421 -1.25 -0.19 21.94
CA ARG A 421 -0.71 -0.12 20.58
C ARG A 421 0.00 1.21 20.31
N ILE A 422 -0.20 2.24 21.14
CA ILE A 422 0.53 3.51 21.01
C ILE A 422 1.77 3.48 21.90
N ALA A 423 2.92 3.18 21.30
CA ALA A 423 4.20 3.20 21.98
C ALA A 423 4.56 4.63 22.44
N LYS A 424 5.32 4.73 23.52
CA LYS A 424 5.72 6.04 24.05
C LYS A 424 6.91 6.62 23.29
N VAL A 425 6.80 7.91 22.99
CA VAL A 425 7.86 8.78 22.49
C VAL A 425 8.50 9.46 23.70
N GLY A 426 9.53 8.83 24.26
CA GLY A 426 10.01 9.16 25.60
C GLY A 426 9.00 8.70 26.66
N ASP A 427 8.52 9.60 27.52
CA ASP A 427 7.48 9.30 28.52
C ASP A 427 6.04 9.55 28.04
N ALA A 428 5.86 10.12 26.85
CA ALA A 428 4.56 10.58 26.32
C ALA A 428 4.02 9.68 25.19
N PRO A 429 2.69 9.53 25.01
CA PRO A 429 2.12 8.72 23.92
C PRO A 429 2.19 9.39 22.53
N PHE A 430 2.62 10.64 22.46
CA PHE A 430 2.78 11.40 21.22
C PHE A 430 3.83 12.51 21.42
N MET A 431 4.29 13.14 20.35
CA MET A 431 5.29 14.22 20.43
C MET A 431 5.17 15.25 19.31
N GLY A 432 5.33 16.53 19.63
CA GLY A 432 5.56 17.57 18.62
C GLY A 432 7.05 17.74 18.31
N CYS A 433 7.40 17.70 17.03
CA CYS A 433 8.73 18.03 16.50
C CYS A 433 8.95 19.53 16.27
N GLY A 434 7.89 20.34 16.36
CA GLY A 434 7.91 21.74 15.94
C GLY A 434 8.32 21.91 14.47
N GLU A 435 9.10 22.96 14.23
CA GLU A 435 9.58 23.39 12.93
C GLU A 435 10.90 22.71 12.49
N TYR A 436 11.42 21.78 13.27
CA TYR A 436 12.79 21.25 13.07
C TYR A 436 12.92 20.25 11.92
N ASN A 437 11.81 19.76 11.36
CA ASN A 437 11.80 18.77 10.28
C ASN A 437 10.83 19.17 9.13
N PRO A 438 11.04 20.34 8.49
CA PRO A 438 10.16 20.82 7.42
C PRO A 438 10.50 20.15 6.08
N LEU A 439 9.53 20.17 5.18
CA LEU A 439 9.67 19.72 3.79
C LEU A 439 10.10 20.84 2.84
N SER A 440 10.04 22.10 3.29
CA SER A 440 10.48 23.29 2.54
C SER A 440 11.12 24.33 3.46
N LEU A 441 12.01 25.17 2.92
CA LEU A 441 12.53 26.36 3.60
C LEU A 441 11.61 27.59 3.43
N SER A 442 10.45 27.43 2.79
CA SER A 442 9.41 28.46 2.74
C SER A 442 8.82 28.71 4.12
N VAL A 443 8.72 29.99 4.52
CA VAL A 443 8.24 30.38 5.86
C VAL A 443 6.83 29.86 6.14
N LYS A 444 5.97 29.82 5.13
CA LYS A 444 4.56 29.39 5.23
C LYS A 444 4.28 28.16 4.36
N ASP A 445 5.17 27.18 4.40
CA ASP A 445 4.94 25.91 3.71
C ASP A 445 3.62 25.23 4.16
N ARG A 446 2.85 24.68 3.21
CA ARG A 446 1.64 23.89 3.55
C ARG A 446 2.09 22.54 4.05
N GLU A 447 2.86 21.79 3.25
CA GLU A 447 3.17 20.37 3.46
C GLU A 447 3.90 20.09 4.79
N SER A 448 4.75 20.99 5.27
CA SER A 448 5.38 20.86 6.60
C SER A 448 4.38 20.80 7.78
N ARG A 449 3.11 21.20 7.60
CA ARG A 449 2.06 21.23 8.64
C ARG A 449 1.40 19.87 8.93
N ARG A 450 2.08 18.78 8.62
CA ARG A 450 1.61 17.40 8.72
C ARG A 450 1.72 16.80 10.12
N ALA A 451 1.23 15.57 10.25
CA ALA A 451 1.66 14.63 11.26
C ALA A 451 2.19 13.35 10.60
N VAL A 452 3.01 12.59 11.31
CA VAL A 452 3.57 11.32 10.85
C VAL A 452 3.37 10.29 11.93
N VAL A 453 2.79 9.15 11.54
CA VAL A 453 2.68 7.97 12.40
C VAL A 453 3.64 6.93 11.87
N PHE A 454 4.63 6.55 12.69
CA PHE A 454 5.45 5.38 12.40
C PHE A 454 4.75 4.15 12.95
N VAL A 455 4.59 3.09 12.16
CA VAL A 455 4.02 1.82 12.59
C VAL A 455 5.07 0.73 12.45
N PHE A 456 5.26 -0.08 13.49
CA PHE A 456 6.39 -1.01 13.55
C PHE A 456 6.10 -2.23 14.43
N ASP A 457 6.73 -3.36 14.10
CA ASP A 457 6.79 -4.50 15.02
C ASP A 457 7.63 -4.13 16.26
N PRO A 458 7.35 -4.64 17.47
CA PRO A 458 8.07 -4.24 18.67
C PRO A 458 9.60 -4.45 18.61
N ALA A 459 10.08 -5.46 17.85
CA ALA A 459 11.51 -5.62 17.56
C ALA A 459 12.14 -4.47 16.76
N ALA A 460 11.40 -3.89 15.82
CA ALA A 460 11.82 -2.73 15.03
C ALA A 460 11.71 -1.40 15.79
N GLN A 461 11.20 -1.40 17.03
CA GLN A 461 11.02 -0.17 17.80
C GLN A 461 12.36 0.58 17.95
N PRO A 462 12.48 1.82 17.42
CA PRO A 462 13.71 2.57 17.54
C PRO A 462 14.01 2.92 18.99
N GLN A 463 15.29 3.19 19.29
CA GLN A 463 15.72 3.66 20.61
C GLN A 463 14.87 4.87 21.05
N ALA A 464 14.47 4.92 22.32
CA ALA A 464 13.62 6.00 22.82
C ALA A 464 14.24 7.39 22.56
N PRO A 465 13.53 8.33 21.90
CA PRO A 465 14.05 9.66 21.65
C PRO A 465 14.21 10.47 22.93
N PRO A 466 15.11 11.46 22.95
CA PRO A 466 15.29 12.36 24.10
C PRO A 466 14.13 13.36 24.27
N CYS A 467 13.11 13.32 23.42
CA CYS A 467 12.04 14.31 23.34
C CYS A 467 11.17 14.36 24.61
N VAL A 468 10.84 15.57 25.05
CA VAL A 468 9.97 15.83 26.21
C VAL A 468 8.85 16.81 25.81
N LEU A 469 7.62 16.55 26.26
CA LEU A 469 6.48 17.44 26.00
C LEU A 469 6.69 18.84 26.60
N GLY A 470 6.30 19.88 25.85
CA GLY A 470 6.44 21.29 26.22
C GLY A 470 7.87 21.83 26.22
N SER A 471 8.90 20.99 26.00
CA SER A 471 10.31 21.36 26.08
C SER A 471 11.00 21.36 24.72
N ILE A 472 11.60 22.50 24.35
CA ILE A 472 12.46 22.61 23.17
C ILE A 472 13.93 22.27 23.46
N ASP A 473 14.36 22.34 24.73
CA ASP A 473 15.78 22.19 25.08
C ASP A 473 16.24 20.73 24.94
N ALA A 474 15.33 19.78 25.17
CA ALA A 474 15.52 18.37 24.87
C ALA A 474 15.77 18.11 23.36
N CYS A 475 15.08 18.85 22.48
CA CYS A 475 15.26 18.75 21.03
C CYS A 475 16.60 19.36 20.59
N LYS A 476 17.00 20.50 21.15
CA LYS A 476 18.22 21.24 20.74
C LYS A 476 19.50 20.41 20.83
N GLY A 477 19.56 19.44 21.75
CA GLY A 477 20.70 18.52 21.88
C GLY A 477 20.89 17.57 20.67
N THR A 478 19.88 17.40 19.82
CA THR A 478 19.92 16.56 18.61
C THR A 478 19.65 17.33 17.33
N LEU A 479 19.74 18.67 17.35
CA LEU A 479 19.60 19.48 16.14
C LEU A 479 20.93 19.69 15.43
N ASP A 480 20.97 19.28 14.18
CA ASP A 480 22.02 19.68 13.25
C ASP A 480 21.88 21.19 12.90
N PRO A 481 22.96 21.79 12.35
CA PRO A 481 22.92 23.14 11.80
C PRO A 481 21.75 23.31 10.81
N PRO A 482 21.23 24.55 10.64
CA PRO A 482 20.28 24.83 9.57
C PRO A 482 20.83 24.37 8.21
N PRO A 483 19.99 23.79 7.34
CA PRO A 483 20.41 23.39 5.99
C PRO A 483 20.88 24.61 5.20
N ALA A 484 21.78 24.37 4.24
CA ALA A 484 22.20 25.39 3.29
C ALA A 484 21.03 25.79 2.37
N ALA A 485 21.07 27.00 1.81
CA ALA A 485 19.99 27.54 0.98
C ALA A 485 19.81 26.80 -0.38
N ASP A 486 20.82 26.02 -0.76
CA ASP A 486 20.92 25.18 -1.95
C ASP A 486 20.77 23.67 -1.66
N ALA A 487 20.51 23.28 -0.41
CA ALA A 487 20.24 21.89 -0.06
C ALA A 487 18.87 21.43 -0.59
N GLU A 488 18.76 20.14 -0.94
CA GLU A 488 17.50 19.52 -1.38
C GLU A 488 16.64 19.08 -0.18
N PRO A 489 15.31 19.11 -0.30
CA PRO A 489 14.40 18.54 0.71
C PRO A 489 14.48 17.01 0.75
N PRO A 490 14.11 16.37 1.88
CA PRO A 490 13.53 16.96 3.08
C PRO A 490 14.56 17.50 4.09
N PHE A 491 14.22 18.59 4.78
CA PHE A 491 15.15 19.37 5.60
C PHE A 491 15.22 18.91 7.07
N TYR A 492 15.34 17.60 7.31
CA TYR A 492 15.30 17.04 8.68
C TYR A 492 16.53 17.40 9.51
N ARG A 493 16.37 18.38 10.41
CA ARG A 493 17.44 18.85 11.31
C ARG A 493 17.55 18.04 12.60
N CYS A 494 16.48 17.41 13.06
CA CYS A 494 16.57 16.52 14.21
C CYS A 494 17.21 15.21 13.77
N SER A 495 18.45 14.93 14.20
CA SER A 495 19.22 13.76 13.75
C SER A 495 18.52 12.43 14.10
N PHE A 496 17.85 12.37 15.26
CA PHE A 496 16.96 11.26 15.62
C PHE A 496 15.84 11.07 14.59
N TYR A 497 15.05 12.13 14.35
CA TYR A 497 13.92 12.05 13.42
C TYR A 497 14.40 11.72 12.01
N ARG A 498 15.52 12.29 11.56
CA ARG A 498 16.11 11.96 10.25
C ARG A 498 16.47 10.48 10.17
N LYS A 499 17.08 9.88 11.19
CA LYS A 499 17.42 8.44 11.20
C LYS A 499 16.18 7.56 11.08
N VAL A 500 15.12 7.88 11.82
CA VAL A 500 13.86 7.13 11.78
C VAL A 500 13.13 7.36 10.45
N ALA A 501 13.12 8.60 9.95
CA ALA A 501 12.50 8.98 8.68
C ALA A 501 13.27 8.49 7.44
N SER A 502 14.58 8.18 7.54
CA SER A 502 15.34 7.55 6.46
C SER A 502 15.04 6.05 6.29
N CYS A 503 14.36 5.43 7.25
CA CYS A 503 13.80 4.09 7.09
C CYS A 503 12.47 4.11 6.30
N CYS A 504 11.87 5.28 6.08
CA CYS A 504 10.73 5.43 5.20
C CYS A 504 11.21 5.42 3.74
N GLN A 505 10.79 4.42 2.96
CA GLN A 505 10.92 4.51 1.50
C GLN A 505 10.12 5.73 1.01
N SER A 506 10.67 6.44 0.02
CA SER A 506 10.18 7.76 -0.41
C SER A 506 8.95 7.70 -1.33
N ALA A 507 7.85 7.13 -0.81
CA ALA A 507 6.50 7.23 -1.35
C ALA A 507 5.48 6.95 -0.23
N GLY A 508 5.29 7.93 0.66
CA GLY A 508 4.38 7.82 1.82
C GLY A 508 2.90 7.83 1.45
N GLY A 509 2.44 6.82 0.72
CA GLY A 509 1.03 6.44 0.61
C GLY A 509 0.73 5.20 1.47
N ALA A 510 -0.55 4.86 1.61
CA ALA A 510 -0.88 3.46 1.89
C ALA A 510 -0.56 2.67 0.62
N ASP A 511 0.23 1.61 0.74
CA ASP A 511 0.41 0.66 -0.35
C ASP A 511 -0.83 -0.22 -0.45
N LEU A 512 -1.82 0.28 -1.17
CA LEU A 512 -3.10 -0.40 -1.40
C LEU A 512 -3.01 -1.45 -2.54
N THR A 513 -1.81 -1.75 -3.06
CA THR A 513 -1.66 -2.74 -4.15
C THR A 513 -2.09 -4.14 -3.74
N HIS A 514 -2.06 -4.42 -2.43
CA HIS A 514 -2.43 -5.68 -1.80
C HIS A 514 -3.66 -5.55 -0.88
N ASP A 515 -4.50 -4.54 -1.08
CA ASP A 515 -5.73 -4.33 -0.31
C ASP A 515 -6.97 -4.58 -1.17
N VAL A 516 -7.97 -5.25 -0.59
CA VAL A 516 -9.27 -5.51 -1.23
C VAL A 516 -10.34 -4.71 -0.51
N ILE A 517 -10.86 -3.66 -1.17
CA ILE A 517 -11.90 -2.78 -0.60
C ILE A 517 -13.26 -3.15 -1.21
N VAL A 518 -14.21 -3.54 -0.38
CA VAL A 518 -15.58 -3.90 -0.78
C VAL A 518 -16.54 -2.77 -0.41
N ARG A 519 -17.17 -2.14 -1.41
CA ARG A 519 -18.05 -0.99 -1.24
C ARG A 519 -19.53 -1.32 -1.44
N PHE A 520 -20.38 -0.71 -0.60
CA PHE A 520 -21.82 -0.94 -0.56
C PHE A 520 -22.60 0.38 -0.65
N PHE A 521 -23.76 0.36 -1.32
CA PHE A 521 -24.59 1.55 -1.59
C PHE A 521 -25.72 1.67 -0.56
N PHE A 522 -25.34 1.86 0.70
CA PHE A 522 -26.25 2.16 1.80
C PHE A 522 -25.51 2.94 2.89
N ASP A 523 -26.26 3.49 3.84
CA ASP A 523 -25.72 4.23 4.99
C ASP A 523 -25.21 3.30 6.11
N LEU A 524 -24.45 3.89 7.03
CA LEU A 524 -23.83 3.21 8.16
C LEU A 524 -24.87 2.55 9.08
N LYS A 525 -26.00 3.23 9.28
CA LYS A 525 -27.15 2.74 10.04
C LYS A 525 -27.78 1.47 9.43
N THR A 526 -27.80 1.37 8.10
CA THR A 526 -28.24 0.16 7.40
C THR A 526 -27.22 -0.96 7.59
N ALA A 527 -25.92 -0.67 7.50
CA ALA A 527 -24.85 -1.65 7.74
C ALA A 527 -24.94 -2.26 9.16
N ASP A 528 -25.14 -1.43 10.20
CA ASP A 528 -25.28 -1.88 11.60
C ASP A 528 -26.52 -2.75 11.84
N GLY A 529 -27.53 -2.66 10.97
CA GLY A 529 -28.72 -3.53 11.01
C GLY A 529 -28.54 -4.89 10.31
N LEU A 530 -27.40 -5.13 9.65
CA LEU A 530 -27.14 -6.32 8.83
C LEU A 530 -26.11 -7.23 9.50
N GLY A 531 -26.53 -8.44 9.89
CA GLY A 531 -25.64 -9.47 10.46
C GLY A 531 -24.64 -10.10 9.48
N HIS A 532 -24.33 -9.47 8.35
CA HIS A 532 -23.47 -10.05 7.33
C HIS A 532 -22.00 -9.97 7.75
N SER A 533 -21.29 -11.09 7.68
CA SER A 533 -19.84 -11.18 7.86
C SER A 533 -19.19 -11.64 6.56
N PHE A 534 -18.22 -10.89 6.07
CA PHE A 534 -17.53 -11.13 4.80
C PHE A 534 -16.18 -11.79 5.09
N VAL A 535 -15.96 -13.00 4.57
CA VAL A 535 -14.74 -13.78 4.79
C VAL A 535 -13.97 -13.87 3.47
N LEU A 536 -12.82 -13.21 3.38
CA LEU A 536 -11.90 -13.31 2.25
C LEU A 536 -10.86 -14.40 2.55
N GLU A 537 -10.83 -15.45 1.74
CA GLU A 537 -9.94 -16.60 1.91
C GLU A 537 -9.03 -16.76 0.69
N ALA A 538 -7.73 -16.99 0.92
CA ALA A 538 -6.83 -17.55 -0.08
C ALA A 538 -6.78 -19.07 0.07
N GLN A 539 -6.83 -19.78 -1.06
CA GLN A 539 -6.64 -21.22 -1.09
C GLN A 539 -5.34 -21.54 -1.82
N ASP A 540 -4.41 -22.18 -1.12
CA ASP A 540 -3.40 -22.98 -1.81
C ASP A 540 -4.12 -24.11 -2.55
N MET A 541 -3.67 -24.43 -3.75
CA MET A 541 -4.01 -25.67 -4.44
C MET A 541 -2.89 -26.67 -4.13
N PRO A 542 -3.05 -27.62 -3.19
CA PRO A 542 -2.13 -28.74 -3.10
C PRO A 542 -2.41 -29.71 -4.26
N ASP A 543 -1.44 -30.56 -4.60
CA ASP A 543 -1.62 -31.71 -5.49
C ASP A 543 -2.50 -32.84 -4.88
N ASP A 544 -3.16 -32.59 -3.75
CA ASP A 544 -3.95 -33.56 -2.98
C ASP A 544 -5.29 -32.93 -2.52
N ASP A 545 -6.34 -33.76 -2.45
CA ASP A 545 -7.78 -33.38 -2.54
C ASP A 545 -8.35 -32.56 -1.34
N THR A 546 -7.53 -31.87 -0.55
CA THR A 546 -7.97 -31.06 0.60
C THR A 546 -7.32 -29.66 0.57
N PRO A 547 -8.00 -28.62 0.04
CA PRO A 547 -7.41 -27.28 -0.02
C PRO A 547 -7.21 -26.70 1.38
N ALA A 548 -5.97 -26.34 1.71
CA ALA A 548 -5.64 -25.61 2.91
C ALA A 548 -5.89 -24.11 2.69
N VAL A 549 -6.55 -23.47 3.66
CA VAL A 549 -6.73 -22.01 3.66
C VAL A 549 -5.41 -21.38 4.10
N ALA A 550 -4.75 -20.67 3.20
CA ALA A 550 -3.43 -20.07 3.41
C ALA A 550 -3.51 -18.66 4.05
N PHE A 551 -4.62 -17.97 3.79
CA PHE A 551 -4.98 -16.68 4.36
C PHE A 551 -6.51 -16.65 4.58
N SER A 552 -6.96 -16.05 5.68
CA SER A 552 -8.38 -15.79 5.92
C SER A 552 -8.52 -14.51 6.75
N GLN A 553 -9.32 -13.56 6.27
CA GLN A 553 -9.69 -12.36 7.01
C GLN A 553 -11.21 -12.19 6.97
N THR A 554 -11.80 -11.89 8.13
CA THR A 554 -13.25 -11.68 8.29
C THR A 554 -13.52 -10.23 8.65
N GLN A 555 -14.53 -9.63 8.01
CA GLN A 555 -14.99 -8.26 8.24
C GLN A 555 -16.52 -8.22 8.30
N ALA A 556 -17.11 -7.74 9.39
CA ALA A 556 -18.56 -7.65 9.59
C ALA A 556 -19.12 -6.27 9.21
N LEU A 557 -20.28 -6.22 8.55
CA LEU A 557 -20.93 -4.93 8.27
C LEU A 557 -21.28 -4.17 9.55
N ALA A 558 -21.84 -4.87 10.52
CA ALA A 558 -22.00 -4.38 11.88
C ALA A 558 -20.66 -4.49 12.61
N GLY A 559 -20.01 -3.34 12.86
CA GLY A 559 -18.75 -3.27 13.59
C GLY A 559 -17.56 -2.79 12.74
N ASP A 560 -17.37 -3.32 11.53
CA ASP A 560 -16.15 -3.04 10.75
C ASP A 560 -16.39 -2.09 9.56
N ALA A 561 -17.64 -1.96 9.07
CA ALA A 561 -17.96 -1.05 7.97
C ALA A 561 -17.79 0.43 8.35
N ARG A 562 -17.15 1.20 7.47
CA ARG A 562 -16.89 2.64 7.62
C ARG A 562 -17.62 3.42 6.53
N GLU A 563 -18.02 4.66 6.80
CA GLU A 563 -18.59 5.54 5.75
C GLU A 563 -17.50 5.95 4.75
N VAL A 564 -17.83 5.91 3.46
CA VAL A 564 -16.98 6.50 2.41
C VAL A 564 -17.18 8.00 2.44
N VAL A 565 -16.34 8.70 3.21
CA VAL A 565 -16.36 10.17 3.27
C VAL A 565 -15.89 10.73 1.93
N ALA A 566 -16.80 11.33 1.18
CA ALA A 566 -16.48 11.94 -0.10
C ALA A 566 -15.53 13.15 0.09
N GLU A 567 -14.32 13.04 -0.44
CA GLU A 567 -13.37 14.15 -0.45
C GLU A 567 -13.88 15.29 -1.35
N GLY A 568 -13.64 16.52 -0.92
CA GLY A 568 -13.84 17.69 -1.77
C GLY A 568 -12.71 17.80 -2.80
N THR A 569 -12.93 18.49 -3.92
CA THR A 569 -11.84 18.77 -4.87
C THR A 569 -10.91 19.83 -4.27
N PRO A 570 -9.61 19.54 -4.04
CA PRO A 570 -8.68 20.53 -3.50
C PRO A 570 -8.55 21.74 -4.41
N SER A 571 -8.36 22.92 -3.82
CA SER A 571 -7.99 24.13 -4.55
C SER A 571 -6.47 24.20 -4.74
N ASP A 572 -6.03 24.39 -5.99
CA ASP A 572 -4.64 24.72 -6.33
C ASP A 572 -4.23 26.12 -5.83
N ASP A 573 -5.19 27.01 -5.57
CA ASP A 573 -4.96 28.33 -4.97
C ASP A 573 -5.12 28.26 -3.44
N PRO A 574 -4.07 28.51 -2.64
CA PRO A 574 -4.10 28.43 -1.18
C PRO A 574 -4.91 29.55 -0.50
N GLU A 575 -5.38 30.57 -1.23
CA GLU A 575 -6.32 31.58 -0.72
C GLU A 575 -7.80 31.21 -1.00
N GLN A 576 -8.05 30.22 -1.86
CA GLN A 576 -9.40 29.78 -2.23
C GLN A 576 -9.76 28.45 -1.51
N PRO A 577 -10.98 28.31 -0.94
CA PRO A 577 -11.36 27.08 -0.25
C PRO A 577 -11.58 25.92 -1.23
N ASP A 578 -11.30 24.70 -0.76
CA ASP A 578 -11.56 23.45 -1.47
C ASP A 578 -13.05 23.32 -1.83
N THR A 579 -13.35 22.71 -2.98
CA THR A 579 -14.74 22.52 -3.44
C THR A 579 -15.40 21.45 -2.57
N PRO A 580 -16.55 21.70 -1.92
CA PRO A 580 -17.22 20.68 -1.11
C PRO A 580 -17.69 19.49 -1.99
N PRO A 581 -17.74 18.26 -1.43
CA PRO A 581 -18.27 17.11 -2.14
C PRO A 581 -19.75 17.31 -2.53
N ASP A 582 -20.19 16.60 -3.58
CA ASP A 582 -21.57 16.67 -4.06
C ASP A 582 -22.56 16.17 -2.97
N PRO A 583 -23.45 17.04 -2.44
CA PRO A 583 -24.43 16.64 -1.43
C PRO A 583 -25.51 15.69 -1.97
N ALA A 584 -25.58 15.47 -3.29
CA ALA A 584 -26.45 14.49 -3.92
C ALA A 584 -25.77 13.13 -4.18
N ALA A 585 -24.50 12.95 -3.79
CA ALA A 585 -23.82 11.66 -3.86
C ALA A 585 -24.55 10.61 -2.99
N PRO A 586 -24.71 9.35 -3.45
CA PRO A 586 -25.31 8.30 -2.63
C PRO A 586 -24.41 7.98 -1.44
N ALA A 587 -25.01 7.77 -0.28
CA ALA A 587 -24.30 7.24 0.88
C ALA A 587 -23.70 5.86 0.54
N MET A 588 -22.46 5.66 0.96
CA MET A 588 -21.74 4.42 0.76
C MET A 588 -20.99 4.05 2.04
N VAL A 589 -20.84 2.75 2.26
CA VAL A 589 -19.93 2.20 3.26
C VAL A 589 -18.93 1.25 2.62
N GLU A 590 -17.80 1.04 3.28
CA GLU A 590 -16.75 0.15 2.81
C GLU A 590 -16.20 -0.76 3.91
N LEU A 591 -15.86 -1.98 3.51
CA LEU A 591 -15.05 -2.93 4.27
C LEU A 591 -13.67 -3.03 3.60
N HIS A 592 -12.62 -3.05 4.39
CA HIS A 592 -11.24 -3.16 3.93
C HIS A 592 -10.67 -4.51 4.35
N PHE A 593 -10.17 -5.27 3.39
CA PHE A 593 -9.29 -6.40 3.63
C PHE A 593 -7.87 -5.96 3.27
N THR A 594 -6.91 -6.23 4.15
CA THR A 594 -5.60 -5.55 4.16
C THR A 594 -4.48 -6.56 4.29
N HIS A 595 -3.35 -6.32 3.62
CA HIS A 595 -2.26 -7.30 3.53
C HIS A 595 -2.75 -8.62 2.93
N VAL A 596 -3.43 -8.54 1.77
CA VAL A 596 -3.95 -9.69 1.03
C VAL A 596 -2.82 -10.24 0.15
N PRO A 597 -2.26 -11.44 0.43
CA PRO A 597 -1.07 -11.93 -0.28
C PRO A 597 -1.32 -12.19 -1.77
N ASP A 598 -0.27 -12.25 -2.59
CA ASP A 598 -0.38 -12.72 -3.98
C ASP A 598 -0.53 -14.25 -4.05
N ALA A 599 -1.70 -14.72 -3.62
CA ALA A 599 -2.09 -16.12 -3.68
C ALA A 599 -2.82 -16.41 -5.00
N ALA A 600 -2.58 -17.61 -5.54
CA ALA A 600 -3.05 -18.01 -6.86
C ALA A 600 -4.56 -17.81 -7.07
N LYS A 601 -5.38 -18.02 -6.02
CA LYS A 601 -6.85 -17.92 -6.07
C LYS A 601 -7.48 -17.55 -4.73
N TYR A 602 -8.47 -16.67 -4.80
CA TYR A 602 -9.27 -16.17 -3.69
C TYR A 602 -10.75 -16.56 -3.75
N ARG A 603 -11.39 -16.54 -2.59
CA ARG A 603 -12.83 -16.68 -2.40
C ARG A 603 -13.33 -15.62 -1.42
N LEU A 604 -14.46 -14.99 -1.72
CA LEU A 604 -15.17 -14.11 -0.78
C LEU A 604 -16.52 -14.72 -0.43
N ARG A 605 -16.67 -15.16 0.83
CA ARG A 605 -17.90 -15.71 1.41
C ARG A 605 -18.65 -14.65 2.20
N VAL A 606 -19.96 -14.81 2.30
CA VAL A 606 -20.84 -14.06 3.20
C VAL A 606 -21.51 -15.03 4.16
N GLU A 607 -21.32 -14.77 5.45
CA GLU A 607 -21.80 -15.53 6.59
C GLU A 607 -22.64 -14.63 7.52
N GLY A 608 -23.13 -15.17 8.64
CA GLY A 608 -24.02 -14.45 9.57
C GLY A 608 -25.44 -14.19 9.03
N VAL A 609 -25.73 -14.67 7.82
CA VAL A 609 -27.05 -14.68 7.17
C VAL A 609 -27.69 -16.07 7.22
N ALA A 610 -29.00 -16.16 6.99
CA ALA A 610 -29.76 -17.42 7.08
C ALA A 610 -29.31 -18.48 6.06
N GLU A 611 -28.87 -18.04 4.87
CA GLU A 611 -28.31 -18.89 3.81
C GLU A 611 -26.97 -18.28 3.37
N PRO A 612 -25.82 -18.77 3.87
CA PRO A 612 -24.50 -18.31 3.47
C PRO A 612 -24.24 -18.51 1.96
N TYR A 613 -23.54 -17.57 1.34
CA TYR A 613 -23.27 -17.58 -0.10
C TYR A 613 -21.84 -17.08 -0.40
N ALA A 614 -21.30 -17.44 -1.56
CA ALA A 614 -20.06 -16.84 -2.06
C ALA A 614 -20.40 -15.73 -3.06
N ILE A 615 -19.68 -14.61 -2.97
CA ILE A 615 -19.71 -13.53 -3.98
C ILE A 615 -18.83 -13.94 -5.16
N PHE A 616 -17.68 -14.54 -4.86
CA PHE A 616 -16.80 -15.13 -5.84
C PHE A 616 -16.00 -16.28 -5.25
N GLU A 617 -15.55 -17.19 -6.11
CA GLU A 617 -14.72 -18.34 -5.75
C GLU A 617 -13.58 -18.45 -6.76
N HIS A 618 -12.45 -19.04 -6.33
CA HIS A 618 -11.33 -19.40 -7.19
C HIS A 618 -10.77 -18.27 -8.10
N THR A 619 -10.86 -17.02 -7.66
CA THR A 619 -10.53 -15.81 -8.45
C THR A 619 -9.10 -15.34 -8.17
N PRO A 620 -8.19 -15.28 -9.15
CA PRO A 620 -6.83 -14.74 -8.98
C PRO A 620 -6.81 -13.30 -8.46
N PHE A 621 -5.79 -12.91 -7.68
CA PHE A 621 -5.72 -11.58 -7.05
C PHE A 621 -5.85 -10.41 -8.04
N HIS A 622 -5.11 -10.43 -9.16
CA HIS A 622 -5.24 -9.40 -10.20
C HIS A 622 -6.67 -9.35 -10.80
N LEU A 623 -7.40 -10.47 -10.80
CA LEU A 623 -8.82 -10.56 -11.19
C LEU A 623 -9.80 -10.24 -10.04
N ILE A 624 -9.33 -9.86 -8.85
CA ILE A 624 -10.14 -9.18 -7.84
C ILE A 624 -10.37 -7.71 -8.24
N SER A 625 -9.56 -7.17 -9.15
CA SER A 625 -9.96 -6.02 -9.96
C SER A 625 -10.78 -6.41 -11.22
N GLU A 626 -11.12 -7.71 -11.42
CA GLU A 626 -11.80 -8.32 -12.61
C GLU A 626 -12.97 -9.35 -12.39
N LEU A 627 -14.11 -8.95 -11.80
CA LEU A 627 -15.45 -9.60 -11.68
C LEU A 627 -16.65 -8.62 -11.89
N SER A 628 -17.27 -8.04 -10.83
CA SER A 628 -18.43 -7.09 -10.72
C SER A 628 -19.22 -6.57 -11.92
N ARG A 629 -18.57 -6.26 -13.05
CA ARG A 629 -19.22 -5.65 -14.22
C ARG A 629 -20.57 -6.31 -14.58
N PRO A 630 -20.82 -7.61 -14.29
CA PRO A 630 -22.12 -8.22 -14.51
C PRO A 630 -22.66 -9.05 -13.32
N LEU A 631 -23.60 -8.50 -12.53
CA LEU A 631 -24.53 -9.29 -11.69
C LEU A 631 -25.95 -8.68 -11.73
N ASP A 632 -26.63 -8.84 -12.87
CA ASP A 632 -27.97 -8.31 -13.19
C ASP A 632 -29.15 -8.94 -12.39
N LEU A 633 -28.89 -9.58 -11.24
CA LEU A 633 -29.91 -10.18 -10.38
C LEU A 633 -30.18 -9.42 -9.07
N LEU A 634 -29.43 -8.34 -8.79
CA LEU A 634 -29.72 -7.44 -7.67
C LEU A 634 -30.34 -6.13 -8.19
N ARG A 635 -31.58 -5.84 -7.77
CA ARG A 635 -32.18 -4.49 -7.92
C ARG A 635 -31.54 -3.52 -6.93
N MET A 636 -30.28 -3.18 -7.15
CA MET A 636 -29.50 -2.21 -6.37
C MET A 636 -28.91 -1.18 -7.33
N PRO A 637 -29.15 0.13 -7.14
CA PRO A 637 -28.64 1.15 -8.03
C PRO A 637 -27.13 1.36 -7.78
N ARG A 638 -26.35 0.56 -8.50
CA ARG A 638 -24.88 0.47 -8.49
C ARG A 638 -24.33 -0.32 -7.30
N LEU A 639 -23.32 -1.13 -7.58
CA LEU A 639 -22.40 -1.65 -6.58
C LEU A 639 -20.99 -1.51 -7.17
N TRP A 640 -20.11 -0.89 -6.41
CA TRP A 640 -18.70 -0.74 -6.74
C TRP A 640 -17.99 -1.98 -6.21
N ALA A 641 -18.14 -3.14 -6.85
CA ALA A 641 -17.38 -4.28 -6.34
C ALA A 641 -15.88 -4.17 -6.68
N ILE A 642 -15.39 -3.18 -7.43
CA ILE A 642 -15.68 -3.15 -8.88
C ILE A 642 -14.57 -3.88 -9.61
N LEU A 643 -14.49 -5.14 -9.29
CA LEU A 643 -13.94 -6.12 -10.16
C LEU A 643 -14.58 -5.99 -11.60
N HIS A 644 -13.85 -6.14 -12.71
CA HIS A 644 -14.20 -5.92 -14.15
C HIS A 644 -14.39 -7.15 -15.14
N ALA A 645 -14.66 -8.40 -14.72
CA ALA A 645 -14.54 -9.68 -15.51
C ALA A 645 -15.04 -9.70 -16.97
N PRO A 646 -14.42 -10.55 -17.82
CA PRO A 646 -14.90 -10.79 -19.18
C PRO A 646 -16.22 -11.60 -19.22
N PRO A 647 -17.15 -11.26 -20.13
CA PRO A 647 -18.53 -11.78 -20.12
C PRO A 647 -18.68 -13.20 -20.69
N PRO A 648 -19.68 -13.98 -20.23
CA PRO A 648 -20.02 -15.28 -20.79
C PRO A 648 -20.68 -15.18 -22.18
N ALA A 649 -20.60 -16.27 -22.96
CA ALA A 649 -21.16 -16.33 -24.31
C ALA A 649 -22.70 -16.26 -24.33
N ALA A 650 -23.25 -15.69 -25.40
CA ALA A 650 -24.70 -15.57 -25.60
C ALA A 650 -25.39 -16.94 -25.66
N PRO A 651 -26.64 -17.07 -25.16
CA PRO A 651 -27.39 -18.32 -25.22
C PRO A 651 -27.68 -18.74 -26.67
N ASP A 652 -27.65 -20.05 -26.91
CA ASP A 652 -27.96 -20.62 -28.22
C ASP A 652 -29.45 -20.35 -28.56
N PRO A 653 -29.76 -19.73 -29.71
CA PRO A 653 -31.15 -19.46 -30.12
C PRO A 653 -31.97 -20.72 -30.45
N SER A 654 -31.40 -21.92 -30.27
CA SER A 654 -32.08 -23.21 -30.43
C SER A 654 -32.63 -23.85 -29.15
N ASP A 655 -32.39 -23.29 -27.95
CA ASP A 655 -32.98 -23.83 -26.70
C ASP A 655 -34.48 -23.46 -26.55
N PRO A 656 -35.42 -24.43 -26.58
CA PRO A 656 -36.86 -24.16 -26.48
C PRO A 656 -37.37 -23.88 -25.05
N GLY A 657 -36.51 -23.95 -24.02
CA GLY A 657 -36.93 -23.93 -22.62
C GLY A 657 -37.38 -22.57 -22.06
N ALA A 658 -36.93 -21.46 -22.66
CA ALA A 658 -37.02 -20.11 -22.08
C ALA A 658 -38.39 -19.40 -22.25
N THR A 659 -39.51 -20.08 -21.91
CA THR A 659 -40.79 -19.39 -21.66
C THR A 659 -41.56 -19.99 -20.47
N ARG A 660 -41.29 -19.47 -19.26
CA ARG A 660 -42.28 -19.35 -18.19
C ARG A 660 -41.84 -18.41 -17.07
#